data_AF-A0AAU1A1L2-F1
#
_entry.id   AF-A0AAU1A1L2-F1
#
_cell.length_a   1.000
_cell.length_b   1.000
_cell.length_c   1.000
_cell.angle_alpha   90.00
_cell.angle_beta   90.00
_cell.angle_gamma   90.00
#
_symmetry.space_group_name_H-M   'P 1'
#
loop_
_entity.id
_entity.type
_entity.pdbx_description
1 polymer ?
#
loop_
_entity_poly.entity_id
_entity_poly.type
_entity_poly.pdbx_seq_one_letter_code
_entity_poly.pdbx_strand_id
1 'polypeptide(L)'
;MSRVLAAALALAERYFPAFDTEGRAVVRIEDAHVLLSGQVAQVWPQWDHLPYDEQQRIGRVVAQRSRAEADLSSLQRRVRKGFDQQWEDPVVHRYAPGARDGWRMVEVYPRHGQHPLDSADRLLELEERPVRVEVATGGGWVAASRRGSVQLAFDPLKVGYAPPVVTTVDATGPIPVDPTLLGWLTRKTDEAVEGPAFREHQVGLLLSGTMGSGSQPPTSAVLMDPGPMRHLSAPTGVGKNVFARAQAKQLAREGYTVALLVSDNNDVFGEVETLRRELKALKLEVAVTPLIAPGSRHEFTLQTAHKAVDAATPLSQMPEDLVERLSESGYGCAVTAQMDGPDDFGVGQEPCTNLRHTDPDGPKGASLCPYVNRCDKFSHVRAACSAQIIVTTHACFQRGMVKIPLLVDGELRRQVSVRELLLRRAHLVIIDEVDAYQSRGFDTSQSLALASVSDPNTALRKVRDNLHRAPSRLRVESRGPLTRAVWLAEQLLDLVSSGEICTEIGQARALAAGKDPRRMRQVLRDRRRWYQPHRWDRELLDNLIGVDTGASATEEEMDHLQALLPPVAARPEDRVIPAVLPPRLRSVPHLLERMLSLDESGLWELDTIKEELRAVIDKAVMQLARDRPPQQESETASETLSADDAENCGAAQVPQQAPELPPGLAGGVFHAVMMKAWLTALNHAVFDLADRAGELAGHAIDGAATLADTVGHRDTGNVVPFGPLGQQISGFRFEGLDDPTAKPRLLMEVLRGDPHTETAFLGDIVSLALAGHRRVVLGMSATGYLPRAARTHLLAEPQWAMPDAQRGGLSIFRSTPVVDNRSLAVGSTPFHERDERVAALAGGYAPTLISDLRRLATDMATAHRARALIAVNSYRQARVFATALYEAALALGHRLKIFVATPDTDNPDLPAVPNAITLVTRDQFSQLADRGGDVLISPLPRTERGLNILTTAPSGKRESAITLIALAIRPVMPVDEPAALSASIAACAWRSTPGYGTPAARLAAVRKTARARLRTILAAPKRFTALPEDLRSELIATVLGQCIQLAGRGRRGQTHVELHFIDGAFHDSTWGTDLPTLVRELYESYTHQELTGTGRTYGYTAEEFLDYAQAPHLLAGLRKGYPEHFGVAA
;
A
#
# COMPACT_ATOMS: atom_id res chain seq x y z
N MET A 1 -15.23 -3.01 -31.22
CA MET A 1 -13.87 -3.06 -30.64
C MET A 1 -13.44 -1.62 -30.32
N SER A 2 -12.68 -1.34 -29.25
CA SER A 2 -12.33 0.08 -28.97
C SER A 2 -11.22 0.58 -29.92
N ARG A 3 -11.18 1.90 -30.15
CA ARG A 3 -10.13 2.55 -30.94
C ARG A 3 -8.74 2.34 -30.32
N VAL A 4 -8.63 2.43 -29.00
CA VAL A 4 -7.36 2.26 -28.27
C VAL A 4 -6.83 0.83 -28.41
N LEU A 5 -7.70 -0.17 -28.32
CA LEU A 5 -7.33 -1.57 -28.57
C LEU A 5 -6.84 -1.77 -30.00
N ALA A 6 -7.55 -1.22 -30.98
CA ALA A 6 -7.13 -1.29 -32.38
C ALA A 6 -5.78 -0.58 -32.62
N ALA A 7 -5.50 0.51 -31.91
CA ALA A 7 -4.21 1.20 -31.95
C ALA A 7 -3.09 0.33 -31.34
N ALA A 8 -3.35 -0.31 -30.19
CA ALA A 8 -2.40 -1.23 -29.57
C ALA A 8 -2.08 -2.44 -30.46
N LEU A 9 -3.08 -2.98 -31.19
CA LEU A 9 -2.86 -4.05 -32.18
C LEU A 9 -1.97 -3.59 -33.34
N ALA A 10 -2.17 -2.38 -33.85
CA ALA A 10 -1.34 -1.82 -34.92
C ALA A 10 0.10 -1.56 -34.43
N LEU A 11 0.28 -1.05 -33.21
CA LEU A 11 1.62 -0.90 -32.62
C LEU A 11 2.28 -2.27 -32.40
N ALA A 12 1.54 -3.29 -31.95
CA ALA A 12 2.06 -4.64 -31.79
C ALA A 12 2.49 -5.25 -33.12
N GLU A 13 1.76 -5.03 -34.21
CA GLU A 13 2.17 -5.42 -35.57
C GLU A 13 3.55 -4.88 -35.94
N ARG A 14 3.83 -3.62 -35.57
CA ARG A 14 5.10 -2.96 -35.85
C ARG A 14 6.24 -3.45 -34.97
N TYR A 15 6.01 -3.53 -33.66
CA TYR A 15 7.07 -3.76 -32.68
C TYR A 15 7.33 -5.23 -32.39
N PHE A 16 6.32 -6.09 -32.58
CA PHE A 16 6.36 -7.51 -32.28
C PHE A 16 5.85 -8.31 -33.49
N PRO A 17 6.53 -8.23 -34.66
CA PRO A 17 6.08 -8.91 -35.86
C PRO A 17 6.06 -10.42 -35.66
N ALA A 18 4.92 -11.04 -35.96
CA ALA A 18 4.71 -12.48 -35.87
C ALA A 18 4.10 -13.02 -37.18
N PHE A 19 4.36 -14.30 -37.44
CA PHE A 19 3.86 -15.00 -38.62
C PHE A 19 3.22 -16.32 -38.20
N ASP A 20 2.13 -16.71 -38.85
CA ASP A 20 1.54 -18.02 -38.67
C ASP A 20 2.33 -19.12 -39.41
N THR A 21 1.88 -20.38 -39.29
CA THR A 21 2.52 -21.52 -39.94
C THR A 21 2.54 -21.46 -41.46
N GLU A 22 1.66 -20.64 -42.07
CA GLU A 22 1.59 -20.40 -43.51
C GLU A 22 2.41 -19.16 -43.93
N GLY A 23 3.13 -18.52 -42.99
CA GLY A 23 3.93 -17.33 -43.24
C GLY A 23 3.11 -16.04 -43.37
N ARG A 24 1.82 -16.04 -43.01
CA ARG A 24 0.98 -14.84 -43.03
C ARG A 24 1.26 -14.00 -41.79
N ALA A 25 1.32 -12.68 -41.95
CA ALA A 25 1.48 -11.76 -40.84
C ALA A 25 0.29 -11.84 -39.87
N VAL A 26 0.57 -12.01 -38.59
CA VAL A 26 -0.42 -12.06 -37.50
C VAL A 26 -0.01 -11.12 -36.38
N VAL A 27 -1.01 -10.63 -35.64
CA VAL A 27 -0.79 -9.92 -34.38
C VAL A 27 -1.27 -10.81 -33.25
N ARG A 28 -0.39 -11.11 -32.30
CA ARG A 28 -0.76 -11.84 -31.09
C ARG A 28 -1.37 -10.88 -30.07
N ILE A 29 -2.49 -11.29 -29.47
CA ILE A 29 -3.20 -10.46 -28.48
C ILE A 29 -2.33 -10.21 -27.23
N GLU A 30 -1.45 -11.15 -26.88
CA GLU A 30 -0.50 -11.00 -25.77
C GLU A 30 0.53 -9.87 -26.01
N ASP A 31 0.95 -9.66 -27.25
CA ASP A 31 1.91 -8.61 -27.60
C ASP A 31 1.24 -7.22 -27.51
N ALA A 32 0.00 -7.10 -27.98
CA ALA A 32 -0.81 -5.89 -27.76
C ALA A 32 -1.11 -5.66 -26.26
N HIS A 33 -1.28 -6.74 -25.48
CA HIS A 33 -1.48 -6.64 -24.04
C HIS A 33 -0.28 -6.03 -23.32
N VAL A 34 0.95 -6.33 -23.74
CA VAL A 34 2.17 -5.69 -23.16
C VAL A 34 2.05 -4.17 -23.22
N LEU A 35 1.63 -3.60 -24.36
CA LEU A 35 1.45 -2.16 -24.56
C LEU A 35 0.29 -1.59 -23.73
N LEU A 36 -0.77 -2.39 -23.51
CA LEU A 36 -1.94 -1.99 -22.73
C LEU A 36 -1.75 -2.17 -21.21
N SER A 37 -0.83 -3.00 -20.76
CA SER A 37 -0.65 -3.35 -19.35
C SER A 37 -0.15 -2.19 -18.48
N GLY A 38 0.58 -1.24 -19.08
CA GLY A 38 1.37 -0.22 -18.35
C GLY A 38 2.72 -0.70 -17.84
N GLN A 39 3.09 -1.97 -18.08
CA GLN A 39 4.34 -2.60 -17.61
C GLN A 39 5.40 -2.69 -18.70
N VAL A 40 5.14 -2.13 -19.89
CA VAL A 40 5.99 -2.22 -21.07
C VAL A 40 7.45 -1.82 -20.79
N ALA A 41 7.68 -0.73 -20.07
CA ALA A 41 9.01 -0.23 -19.72
C ALA A 41 9.83 -1.23 -18.87
N GLN A 42 9.15 -2.09 -18.12
CA GLN A 42 9.79 -3.07 -17.24
C GLN A 42 10.08 -4.40 -17.95
N VAL A 43 9.23 -4.80 -18.91
CA VAL A 43 9.35 -6.11 -19.59
C VAL A 43 9.94 -6.04 -20.99
N TRP A 44 10.09 -4.86 -21.59
CA TRP A 44 10.65 -4.70 -22.93
C TRP A 44 12.05 -4.08 -22.90
N PRO A 45 13.14 -4.86 -23.08
CA PRO A 45 14.51 -4.33 -23.00
C PRO A 45 14.83 -3.23 -24.01
N GLN A 46 14.11 -3.17 -25.13
CA GLN A 46 14.33 -2.14 -26.17
C GLN A 46 13.57 -0.85 -25.89
N TRP A 47 12.78 -0.78 -24.82
CA TRP A 47 11.96 0.39 -24.48
C TRP A 47 12.78 1.69 -24.46
N ASP A 48 13.94 1.68 -23.78
CA ASP A 48 14.81 2.87 -23.67
C ASP A 48 15.55 3.22 -24.96
N HIS A 49 15.56 2.31 -25.94
CA HIS A 49 16.17 2.52 -27.26
C HIS A 49 15.17 2.99 -28.32
N LEU A 50 13.86 3.03 -27.99
CA LEU A 50 12.86 3.55 -28.89
C LEU A 50 13.01 5.06 -29.08
N PRO A 51 12.72 5.58 -30.29
CA PRO A 51 12.50 7.00 -30.50
C PRO A 51 11.48 7.58 -29.53
N TYR A 52 11.68 8.83 -29.12
CA TYR A 52 10.83 9.48 -28.12
C TYR A 52 9.37 9.60 -28.57
N ASP A 53 9.13 9.88 -29.86
CA ASP A 53 7.78 9.95 -30.43
C ASP A 53 7.06 8.60 -30.39
N GLU A 54 7.79 7.49 -30.54
CA GLU A 54 7.26 6.13 -30.37
C GLU A 54 6.91 5.83 -28.90
N GLN A 55 7.75 6.26 -27.95
CA GLN A 55 7.43 6.18 -26.51
C GLN A 55 6.18 6.99 -26.17
N GLN A 56 6.03 8.20 -26.74
CA GLN A 56 4.84 9.03 -26.58
C GLN A 56 3.57 8.36 -27.15
N ARG A 57 3.67 7.68 -28.30
CA ARG A 57 2.54 6.90 -28.86
C ARG A 57 2.06 5.84 -27.88
N ILE A 58 3.00 5.09 -27.28
CA ILE A 58 2.67 4.06 -26.29
C ILE A 58 2.10 4.70 -25.01
N GLY A 59 2.64 5.84 -24.57
CA GLY A 59 2.08 6.63 -23.48
C GLY A 59 0.61 7.02 -23.71
N ARG A 60 0.25 7.45 -24.93
CA ARG A 60 -1.15 7.78 -25.30
C ARG A 60 -2.07 6.56 -25.26
N VAL A 61 -1.60 5.38 -25.71
CA VAL A 61 -2.37 4.13 -25.58
C VAL A 61 -2.67 3.85 -24.11
N VAL A 62 -1.66 3.96 -23.26
CA VAL A 62 -1.77 3.75 -21.81
C VAL A 62 -2.70 4.78 -21.14
N ALA A 63 -2.70 6.02 -21.61
CA ALA A 63 -3.54 7.10 -21.09
C ALA A 63 -5.03 6.93 -21.44
N GLN A 64 -5.32 6.48 -22.67
CA GLN A 64 -6.69 6.42 -23.18
C GLN A 64 -7.38 5.06 -22.95
N ARG A 65 -6.63 4.00 -22.65
CA ARG A 65 -7.21 2.66 -22.48
C ARG A 65 -8.22 2.63 -21.33
N SER A 66 -9.21 1.75 -21.48
CA SER A 66 -10.02 1.33 -20.34
C SER A 66 -9.24 0.37 -19.45
N ARG A 67 -9.57 0.32 -18.15
CA ARG A 67 -8.93 -0.64 -17.24
C ARG A 67 -9.12 -2.09 -17.69
N ALA A 68 -10.28 -2.45 -18.24
CA ALA A 68 -10.54 -3.80 -18.75
C ALA A 68 -9.56 -4.22 -19.87
N GLU A 69 -9.00 -3.26 -20.63
CA GLU A 69 -8.01 -3.55 -21.67
C GLU A 69 -6.61 -3.81 -21.11
N ALA A 70 -6.35 -3.43 -19.85
CA ALA A 70 -5.14 -3.79 -19.14
C ALA A 70 -5.18 -5.22 -18.54
N ASP A 71 -6.30 -5.94 -18.62
CA ASP A 71 -6.42 -7.37 -18.26
C ASP A 71 -6.44 -8.24 -19.52
N LEU A 72 -5.50 -9.18 -19.63
CA LEU A 72 -5.34 -10.02 -20.83
C LEU A 72 -6.58 -10.88 -21.09
N SER A 73 -7.15 -11.47 -20.04
CA SER A 73 -8.33 -12.34 -20.17
C SER A 73 -9.55 -11.56 -20.65
N SER A 74 -9.77 -10.36 -20.10
CA SER A 74 -10.82 -9.44 -20.56
C SER A 74 -10.57 -8.95 -21.99
N LEU A 75 -9.31 -8.71 -22.36
CA LEU A 75 -8.91 -8.30 -23.70
C LEU A 75 -9.24 -9.36 -24.76
N GLN A 76 -8.74 -10.58 -24.58
CA GLN A 76 -8.97 -11.71 -25.50
C GLN A 76 -10.47 -11.98 -25.70
N ARG A 77 -11.26 -11.83 -24.63
CA ARG A 77 -12.72 -11.94 -24.67
C ARG A 77 -13.38 -10.83 -25.47
N ARG A 78 -12.99 -9.57 -25.23
CA ARG A 78 -13.55 -8.40 -25.91
C ARG A 78 -13.30 -8.49 -27.41
N VAL A 79 -12.10 -8.92 -27.81
CA VAL A 79 -11.76 -9.16 -29.22
C VAL A 79 -12.65 -10.25 -29.80
N ARG A 80 -12.78 -11.41 -29.15
CA ARG A 80 -13.66 -12.49 -29.61
C ARG A 80 -15.11 -12.04 -29.78
N LYS A 81 -15.69 -11.42 -28.74
CA LYS A 81 -17.09 -10.96 -28.75
C LYS A 81 -17.34 -9.98 -29.91
N GLY A 82 -16.37 -9.12 -30.20
CA GLY A 82 -16.46 -8.19 -31.33
C GLY A 82 -16.60 -8.90 -32.68
N PHE A 83 -15.92 -10.04 -32.88
CA PHE A 83 -16.04 -10.83 -34.11
C PHE A 83 -17.29 -11.73 -34.13
N ASP A 84 -17.61 -12.40 -33.02
CA ASP A 84 -18.73 -13.34 -32.95
C ASP A 84 -20.09 -12.63 -33.10
N GLN A 85 -20.21 -11.36 -32.67
CA GLN A 85 -21.45 -10.58 -32.76
C GLN A 85 -21.60 -9.79 -34.06
N GLN A 86 -20.65 -9.90 -35.01
CA GLN A 86 -20.66 -9.19 -36.31
C GLN A 86 -21.05 -7.71 -36.18
N TRP A 87 -20.42 -6.97 -35.26
CA TRP A 87 -20.72 -5.55 -35.11
C TRP A 87 -20.41 -4.81 -36.42
N GLU A 88 -21.33 -3.96 -36.88
CA GLU A 88 -21.10 -2.95 -37.94
C GLU A 88 -20.20 -1.82 -37.40
N ASP A 89 -19.07 -2.18 -36.79
CA ASP A 89 -18.11 -1.25 -36.22
C ASP A 89 -16.90 -1.17 -37.17
N PRO A 90 -16.65 -0.01 -37.82
CA PRO A 90 -15.53 0.20 -38.73
C PRO A 90 -14.17 -0.16 -38.12
N VAL A 91 -14.04 -0.09 -36.78
CA VAL A 91 -12.81 -0.45 -36.07
C VAL A 91 -12.57 -1.96 -36.11
N VAL A 92 -13.63 -2.79 -36.01
CA VAL A 92 -13.54 -4.25 -36.05
C VAL A 92 -13.10 -4.74 -37.44
N HIS A 93 -13.61 -4.12 -38.51
CA HIS A 93 -13.28 -4.48 -39.89
C HIS A 93 -11.82 -4.26 -40.29
N ARG A 94 -11.05 -3.51 -39.50
CA ARG A 94 -9.60 -3.35 -39.67
C ARG A 94 -8.81 -4.63 -39.40
N TYR A 95 -9.44 -5.65 -38.81
CA TYR A 95 -8.83 -6.92 -38.48
C TYR A 95 -9.75 -8.08 -38.86
N ALA A 96 -9.19 -9.28 -38.98
CA ALA A 96 -9.95 -10.52 -39.11
C ALA A 96 -9.57 -11.52 -38.01
N PRO A 97 -10.48 -12.42 -37.63
CA PRO A 97 -10.21 -13.42 -36.61
C PRO A 97 -9.07 -14.36 -37.05
N GLY A 98 -8.10 -14.57 -36.17
CA GLY A 98 -6.99 -15.52 -36.35
C GLY A 98 -7.16 -16.77 -35.50
N ALA A 99 -6.04 -17.31 -35.01
CA ALA A 99 -6.02 -18.48 -34.15
C ALA A 99 -6.80 -18.27 -32.83
N ARG A 100 -7.48 -19.35 -32.40
CA ARG A 100 -8.26 -19.43 -31.17
C ARG A 100 -7.71 -20.55 -30.29
N ASP A 101 -7.75 -20.34 -28.99
CA ASP A 101 -7.44 -21.37 -27.97
C ASP A 101 -8.64 -21.51 -27.03
N GLY A 102 -9.44 -22.54 -27.26
CA GLY A 102 -10.73 -22.74 -26.60
C GLY A 102 -11.65 -21.52 -26.77
N TRP A 103 -11.93 -20.83 -25.66
CA TRP A 103 -12.78 -19.64 -25.67
C TRP A 103 -12.03 -18.33 -26.00
N ARG A 104 -10.69 -18.35 -26.05
CA ARG A 104 -9.84 -17.15 -26.16
C ARG A 104 -9.48 -16.87 -27.61
N MET A 105 -9.53 -15.59 -28.00
CA MET A 105 -8.85 -15.15 -29.22
C MET A 105 -7.37 -14.94 -28.90
N VAL A 106 -6.48 -15.59 -29.64
CA VAL A 106 -5.02 -15.51 -29.42
C VAL A 106 -4.36 -14.67 -30.49
N GLU A 107 -4.86 -14.73 -31.72
CA GLU A 107 -4.29 -14.00 -32.86
C GLU A 107 -5.38 -13.30 -33.68
N VAL A 108 -4.99 -12.22 -34.35
CA VAL A 108 -5.79 -11.53 -35.37
C VAL A 108 -4.95 -11.21 -36.59
N TYR A 109 -5.60 -11.18 -37.75
CA TYR A 109 -4.99 -10.79 -39.02
C TYR A 109 -5.25 -9.30 -39.30
N PRO A 110 -4.22 -8.46 -39.52
CA PRO A 110 -4.42 -7.07 -39.91
C PRO A 110 -5.03 -6.96 -41.31
N ARG A 111 -6.01 -6.05 -41.48
CA ARG A 111 -6.74 -5.78 -42.74
C ARG A 111 -6.91 -4.28 -43.05
N HIS A 112 -6.28 -3.39 -42.30
CA HIS A 112 -6.45 -1.95 -42.49
C HIS A 112 -5.76 -1.38 -43.74
N GLY A 113 -4.80 -2.10 -44.34
CA GLY A 113 -4.12 -1.67 -45.59
C GLY A 113 -3.30 -0.37 -45.45
N GLN A 114 -2.92 -0.01 -44.22
CA GLN A 114 -2.20 1.21 -43.86
C GLN A 114 -0.93 0.85 -43.10
N HIS A 115 0.08 1.73 -43.10
CA HIS A 115 1.24 1.56 -42.22
C HIS A 115 0.78 1.53 -40.75
N PRO A 116 1.29 0.63 -39.89
CA PRO A 116 0.71 0.43 -38.57
C PRO A 116 0.81 1.66 -37.64
N LEU A 117 1.89 2.44 -37.76
CA LEU A 117 2.04 3.70 -36.99
C LEU A 117 0.98 4.74 -37.38
N ASP A 118 0.71 4.92 -38.67
CA ASP A 118 -0.31 5.87 -39.16
C ASP A 118 -1.72 5.43 -38.73
N SER A 119 -1.96 4.11 -38.75
CA SER A 119 -3.20 3.52 -38.27
C SER A 119 -3.40 3.82 -36.78
N ALA A 120 -2.36 3.64 -35.96
CA ALA A 120 -2.38 3.93 -34.53
C ALA A 120 -2.61 5.43 -34.24
N ASP A 121 -1.92 6.33 -34.93
CA ASP A 121 -2.05 7.77 -34.73
C ASP A 121 -3.48 8.25 -35.01
N ARG A 122 -4.08 7.84 -36.13
CA ARG A 122 -5.50 8.16 -36.42
C ARG A 122 -6.47 7.60 -35.39
N LEU A 123 -6.20 6.41 -34.86
CA LEU A 123 -7.07 5.78 -33.86
C LEU A 123 -7.00 6.49 -32.50
N LEU A 124 -5.86 7.08 -32.15
CA LEU A 124 -5.60 7.80 -30.90
C LEU A 124 -5.96 9.29 -30.93
N GLU A 125 -6.34 9.84 -32.08
CA GLU A 125 -6.91 11.18 -32.18
C GLU A 125 -8.16 11.30 -31.28
N LEU A 126 -8.16 12.30 -30.39
CA LEU A 126 -9.25 12.55 -29.46
C LEU A 126 -10.48 13.05 -30.21
N GLU A 127 -11.64 12.43 -29.98
CA GLU A 127 -12.92 13.02 -30.39
C GLU A 127 -13.24 14.18 -29.45
N GLU A 128 -13.25 15.43 -29.96
CA GLU A 128 -13.67 16.60 -29.19
C GLU A 128 -15.13 16.45 -28.77
N ARG A 129 -15.36 16.10 -27.50
CA ARG A 129 -16.67 16.23 -26.86
C ARG A 129 -16.62 17.40 -25.91
N PRO A 130 -17.28 18.54 -26.21
CA PRO A 130 -17.21 19.70 -25.36
C PRO A 130 -17.79 19.38 -23.98
N VAL A 131 -16.94 19.45 -22.95
CA VAL A 131 -17.37 19.33 -21.56
C VAL A 131 -18.14 20.60 -21.21
N ARG A 132 -19.47 20.50 -21.11
CA ARG A 132 -20.30 21.60 -20.61
C ARG A 132 -20.20 21.68 -19.09
N VAL A 133 -19.99 22.87 -18.55
CA VAL A 133 -19.99 23.13 -17.10
C VAL A 133 -20.95 24.28 -16.82
N GLU A 134 -21.91 24.03 -15.94
CA GLU A 134 -22.91 25.00 -15.53
C GLU A 134 -22.65 25.42 -14.07
N VAL A 135 -22.89 26.69 -13.77
CA VAL A 135 -22.77 27.27 -12.43
C VAL A 135 -24.16 27.50 -11.87
N ALA A 136 -24.40 27.10 -10.62
CA ALA A 136 -25.69 27.24 -9.96
C ALA A 136 -26.01 28.72 -9.69
N THR A 137 -27.24 29.12 -10.01
CA THR A 137 -27.76 30.49 -9.84
C THR A 137 -29.23 30.46 -9.46
N GLY A 138 -29.71 31.42 -8.67
CA GLY A 138 -31.11 31.48 -8.23
C GLY A 138 -31.50 30.39 -7.23
N GLY A 139 -32.80 30.13 -7.09
CA GLY A 139 -33.35 29.10 -6.19
C GLY A 139 -33.49 27.72 -6.84
N GLY A 140 -33.96 26.74 -6.07
CA GLY A 140 -34.28 25.40 -6.57
C GLY A 140 -33.11 24.41 -6.57
N TRP A 141 -32.05 24.67 -5.81
CA TRP A 141 -30.90 23.77 -5.73
C TRP A 141 -30.98 22.86 -4.52
N VAL A 142 -30.48 21.63 -4.65
CA VAL A 142 -30.36 20.65 -3.57
C VAL A 142 -28.98 20.01 -3.55
N ALA A 143 -28.51 19.72 -2.34
CA ALA A 143 -27.28 18.99 -2.07
C ALA A 143 -27.46 17.99 -0.92
N ALA A 144 -26.73 16.88 -0.93
CA ALA A 144 -26.73 15.93 0.17
C ALA A 144 -25.80 16.40 1.30
N SER A 145 -26.33 16.50 2.52
CA SER A 145 -25.61 16.72 3.78
C SER A 145 -25.47 15.41 4.57
N ARG A 146 -24.84 15.47 5.77
CA ARG A 146 -24.73 14.30 6.67
C ARG A 146 -26.07 13.74 7.15
N ARG A 147 -27.13 14.56 7.18
CA ARG A 147 -28.45 14.18 7.73
C ARG A 147 -29.55 14.08 6.68
N GLY A 148 -29.33 14.52 5.45
CA GLY A 148 -30.34 14.45 4.39
C GLY A 148 -30.06 15.39 3.22
N SER A 149 -31.04 15.60 2.35
CA SER A 149 -30.94 16.61 1.28
C SER A 149 -31.30 17.99 1.83
N VAL A 150 -30.50 19.00 1.50
CA VAL A 150 -30.69 20.39 1.93
C VAL A 150 -30.97 21.25 0.71
N GLN A 151 -31.97 22.12 0.80
CA GLN A 151 -32.29 23.10 -0.23
C GLN A 151 -31.36 24.30 -0.10
N LEU A 152 -30.88 24.79 -1.23
CA LEU A 152 -29.93 25.88 -1.35
C LEU A 152 -30.46 26.91 -2.32
N ALA A 153 -30.13 28.17 -2.07
CA ALA A 153 -30.45 29.28 -2.95
C ALA A 153 -29.20 30.14 -3.14
N PHE A 154 -29.04 30.66 -4.36
CA PHE A 154 -27.91 31.48 -4.75
C PHE A 154 -28.42 32.77 -5.39
N ASP A 155 -27.52 33.73 -5.51
CA ASP A 155 -27.78 34.96 -6.26
C ASP A 155 -28.24 34.63 -7.70
N PRO A 156 -29.30 35.26 -8.22
CA PRO A 156 -29.75 35.06 -9.60
C PRO A 156 -28.73 35.56 -10.66
N LEU A 157 -27.73 36.36 -10.27
CA LEU A 157 -26.68 36.82 -11.18
C LEU A 157 -25.84 35.64 -11.70
N LYS A 158 -25.86 35.48 -13.03
CA LYS A 158 -25.02 34.48 -13.71
C LYS A 158 -23.54 34.89 -13.66
N VAL A 159 -22.77 34.17 -12.85
CA VAL A 159 -21.31 34.24 -12.82
C VAL A 159 -20.75 33.10 -13.67
N GLY A 160 -19.96 33.42 -14.69
CA GLY A 160 -19.27 32.42 -15.50
C GLY A 160 -18.18 31.68 -14.68
N TYR A 161 -17.92 30.42 -15.03
CA TYR A 161 -16.80 29.69 -14.44
C TYR A 161 -15.49 30.07 -15.12
N ALA A 162 -14.47 30.45 -14.32
CA ALA A 162 -13.12 30.71 -14.80
C ALA A 162 -12.20 29.57 -14.35
N PRO A 163 -12.03 28.51 -15.16
CA PRO A 163 -11.22 27.35 -14.79
C PRO A 163 -9.75 27.76 -14.59
N PRO A 164 -9.05 27.24 -13.56
CA PRO A 164 -7.61 27.35 -13.49
C PRO A 164 -6.96 26.67 -14.70
N VAL A 165 -5.95 27.33 -15.27
CA VAL A 165 -5.28 26.88 -16.49
C VAL A 165 -4.02 26.11 -16.12
N VAL A 166 -3.88 24.92 -16.70
CA VAL A 166 -2.71 24.07 -16.59
C VAL A 166 -2.12 23.89 -17.97
N THR A 167 -0.97 24.52 -18.19
CA THR A 167 -0.17 24.29 -19.39
C THR A 167 0.91 23.27 -19.06
N THR A 168 0.92 22.19 -19.82
CA THR A 168 1.95 21.16 -19.71
C THR A 168 3.29 21.76 -20.13
N VAL A 169 4.29 21.60 -19.26
CA VAL A 169 5.66 22.02 -19.59
C VAL A 169 6.25 21.08 -20.62
N ASP A 170 7.04 21.64 -21.53
CA ASP A 170 7.68 20.90 -22.62
C ASP A 170 8.54 19.72 -22.11
N ALA A 171 8.90 18.83 -23.02
CA ALA A 171 9.87 17.79 -22.74
C ALA A 171 11.18 18.41 -22.24
N THR A 172 11.62 18.00 -21.05
CA THR A 172 12.86 18.48 -20.48
C THR A 172 14.03 17.62 -20.93
N GLY A 173 15.13 18.25 -21.34
CA GLY A 173 16.43 17.58 -21.38
C GLY A 173 16.92 17.21 -19.97
N PRO A 174 18.15 16.67 -19.86
CA PRO A 174 18.74 16.38 -18.56
C PRO A 174 18.84 17.64 -17.69
N ILE A 175 18.49 17.52 -16.40
CA ILE A 175 18.53 18.63 -15.44
C ILE A 175 19.87 18.61 -14.68
N PRO A 176 20.61 19.73 -14.62
CA PRO A 176 21.90 19.77 -13.95
C PRO A 176 21.77 19.90 -12.42
N VAL A 177 22.65 19.19 -11.71
CA VAL A 177 23.02 19.44 -10.32
C VAL A 177 24.37 20.16 -10.37
N ASP A 178 24.35 21.48 -10.18
CA ASP A 178 25.58 22.29 -10.24
C ASP A 178 26.18 22.45 -8.82
N PRO A 179 27.27 21.73 -8.50
CA PRO A 179 27.86 21.76 -7.17
C PRO A 179 28.36 23.15 -6.77
N THR A 180 28.86 23.94 -7.73
CA THR A 180 29.40 25.28 -7.48
C THR A 180 28.27 26.25 -7.17
N LEU A 181 27.20 26.21 -7.96
CA LEU A 181 26.04 27.07 -7.75
C LEU A 181 25.29 26.70 -6.47
N LEU A 182 25.13 25.41 -6.16
CA LEU A 182 24.52 24.96 -4.91
C LEU A 182 25.34 25.39 -3.69
N GLY A 183 26.67 25.25 -3.73
CA GLY A 183 27.56 25.76 -2.67
C GLY A 183 27.43 27.27 -2.49
N TRP A 184 27.42 28.03 -3.60
CA TRP A 184 27.23 29.48 -3.55
C TRP A 184 25.85 29.88 -2.97
N LEU A 185 24.76 29.25 -3.42
CA LEU A 185 23.40 29.52 -2.96
C LEU A 185 23.22 29.23 -1.47
N THR A 186 23.76 28.11 -1.01
CA THR A 186 23.65 27.69 0.40
C THR A 186 24.46 28.60 1.31
N ARG A 187 25.70 28.94 0.95
CA ARG A 187 26.51 29.93 1.68
C ARG A 187 25.83 31.28 1.77
N LYS A 188 25.30 31.80 0.65
CA LYS A 188 24.56 33.08 0.65
C LYS A 188 23.30 33.04 1.50
N THR A 189 22.65 31.89 1.57
CA THR A 189 21.49 31.70 2.46
C THR A 189 21.93 31.75 3.93
N ASP A 190 23.03 31.08 4.29
CA ASP A 190 23.55 31.07 5.66
C ASP A 190 23.99 32.47 6.11
N GLU A 191 24.71 33.20 5.26
CA GLU A 191 25.11 34.60 5.48
C GLU A 191 23.90 35.52 5.73
N ALA A 192 22.84 35.38 4.93
CA ALA A 192 21.67 36.25 5.00
C ALA A 192 20.71 35.94 6.16
N VAL A 193 20.77 34.73 6.72
CA VAL A 193 19.93 34.29 7.85
C VAL A 193 20.69 34.37 9.18
N GLU A 194 21.88 34.99 9.20
CA GLU A 194 22.77 35.10 10.38
C GLU A 194 23.05 33.74 11.04
N GLY A 195 23.15 32.69 10.22
CA GLY A 195 23.37 31.32 10.67
C GLY A 195 24.84 30.87 10.54
N PRO A 196 25.25 29.80 11.25
CA PRO A 196 26.49 29.11 10.91
C PRO A 196 26.44 28.60 9.45
N ALA A 197 27.59 28.32 8.83
CA ALA A 197 27.73 27.76 7.46
C ALA A 197 27.21 26.31 7.33
N PHE A 198 26.09 26.01 7.99
CA PHE A 198 25.48 24.71 8.14
C PHE A 198 24.96 24.18 6.80
N ARG A 199 24.29 25.00 5.99
CA ARG A 199 23.70 24.53 4.72
C ARG A 199 24.79 24.23 3.70
N GLU A 200 25.80 25.11 3.61
CA GLU A 200 26.96 24.90 2.75
C GLU A 200 27.68 23.60 3.12
N HIS A 201 27.93 23.38 4.41
CA HIS A 201 28.58 22.17 4.90
C HIS A 201 27.75 20.90 4.59
N GLN A 202 26.43 20.91 4.85
CA GLN A 202 25.56 19.75 4.61
C GLN A 202 25.44 19.39 3.13
N VAL A 203 25.32 20.37 2.24
CA VAL A 203 25.29 20.11 0.80
C VAL A 203 26.65 19.66 0.29
N GLY A 204 27.74 20.27 0.76
CA GLY A 204 29.10 19.85 0.44
C GLY A 204 29.36 18.39 0.85
N LEU A 205 29.00 18.02 2.08
CA LEU A 205 29.13 16.64 2.60
C LEU A 205 28.32 15.63 1.78
N LEU A 206 27.06 15.95 1.48
CA LEU A 206 26.22 15.06 0.69
C LEU A 206 26.79 14.89 -0.72
N LEU A 207 27.14 15.99 -1.40
CA LEU A 207 27.65 15.94 -2.77
C LEU A 207 29.00 15.23 -2.84
N SER A 208 29.90 15.44 -1.88
CA SER A 208 31.18 14.74 -1.84
C SER A 208 31.01 13.24 -1.66
N GLY A 209 30.13 12.81 -0.75
CA GLY A 209 29.88 11.40 -0.45
C GLY A 209 29.01 10.66 -1.47
N THR A 210 28.27 11.36 -2.33
CA THR A 210 27.34 10.73 -3.29
C THR A 210 27.78 10.86 -4.74
N MET A 211 28.16 12.06 -5.17
CA MET A 211 28.44 12.41 -6.56
C MET A 211 29.90 12.83 -6.79
N GLY A 212 30.68 13.02 -5.72
CA GLY A 212 32.06 13.47 -5.74
C GLY A 212 33.08 12.37 -5.43
N SER A 213 34.24 12.78 -4.92
CA SER A 213 35.36 11.88 -4.60
C SER A 213 35.40 11.42 -3.14
N GLY A 214 34.32 11.64 -2.38
CA GLY A 214 34.24 11.43 -0.93
C GLY A 214 34.66 12.63 -0.11
N SER A 215 35.81 13.21 -0.43
CA SER A 215 36.38 14.38 0.25
C SER A 215 35.98 15.71 -0.38
N GLN A 216 35.72 15.71 -1.69
CA GLN A 216 35.35 16.91 -2.45
C GLN A 216 34.06 16.68 -3.25
N PRO A 217 33.18 17.69 -3.35
CA PRO A 217 32.07 17.68 -4.30
C PRO A 217 32.58 17.48 -5.74
N PRO A 218 31.71 17.05 -6.68
CA PRO A 218 32.08 16.96 -8.09
C PRO A 218 32.55 18.32 -8.62
N THR A 219 33.50 18.31 -9.55
CA THR A 219 34.06 19.53 -10.15
C THR A 219 33.20 20.08 -11.30
N SER A 220 32.32 19.26 -11.86
CA SER A 220 31.39 19.61 -12.94
C SER A 220 29.96 19.27 -12.55
N ALA A 221 29.00 19.87 -13.26
CA ALA A 221 27.59 19.56 -13.08
C ALA A 221 27.28 18.07 -13.37
N VAL A 222 26.43 17.47 -12.55
CA VAL A 222 25.94 16.10 -12.73
C VAL A 222 24.55 16.18 -13.35
N LEU A 223 24.33 15.44 -14.45
CA LEU A 223 23.07 15.48 -15.18
C LEU A 223 22.09 14.41 -14.68
N MET A 224 20.84 14.81 -14.48
CA MET A 224 19.73 13.91 -14.18
C MET A 224 18.84 13.78 -15.43
N ASP A 225 18.92 12.65 -16.12
CA ASP A 225 18.09 12.44 -17.31
C ASP A 225 16.62 12.14 -16.95
N PRO A 226 15.68 12.56 -17.81
CA PRO A 226 14.28 12.16 -17.69
C PRO A 226 14.09 10.65 -17.97
N GLY A 227 13.11 10.02 -17.31
CA GLY A 227 12.83 8.59 -17.46
C GLY A 227 12.68 7.87 -16.11
N PRO A 228 13.25 6.66 -15.94
CA PRO A 228 13.18 5.94 -14.67
C PRO A 228 13.68 6.79 -13.50
N MET A 229 13.09 6.59 -12.33
CA MET A 229 13.40 7.35 -11.13
C MET A 229 14.87 7.17 -10.73
N ARG A 230 15.55 8.30 -10.50
CA ARG A 230 16.93 8.35 -10.03
C ARG A 230 16.94 8.22 -8.52
N HIS A 231 17.64 7.20 -8.00
CA HIS A 231 17.67 6.92 -6.56
C HIS A 231 18.96 7.46 -5.92
N LEU A 232 18.82 8.35 -4.93
CA LEU A 232 19.90 8.83 -4.07
C LEU A 232 19.73 8.22 -2.67
N SER A 233 20.70 7.43 -2.25
CA SER A 233 20.74 6.84 -0.91
C SER A 233 21.78 7.52 -0.03
N ALA A 234 21.38 7.94 1.16
CA ALA A 234 22.32 8.50 2.14
C ALA A 234 21.76 8.35 3.57
N PRO A 235 22.60 8.24 4.61
CA PRO A 235 22.16 8.18 6.00
C PRO A 235 21.25 9.35 6.41
N THR A 236 20.47 9.18 7.46
CA THR A 236 19.69 10.28 8.02
C THR A 236 20.60 11.31 8.67
N GLY A 237 20.33 12.60 8.42
CA GLY A 237 21.08 13.71 9.04
C GLY A 237 22.29 14.22 8.26
N VAL A 238 22.58 13.67 7.07
CA VAL A 238 23.71 14.09 6.20
C VAL A 238 23.34 15.14 5.15
N GLY A 239 22.12 15.69 5.18
CA GLY A 239 21.76 16.87 4.38
C GLY A 239 20.77 16.69 3.23
N LYS A 240 20.13 15.52 3.06
CA LYS A 240 19.17 15.26 1.95
C LYS A 240 18.12 16.38 1.76
N ASN A 241 17.45 16.81 2.83
CA ASN A 241 16.40 17.85 2.75
C ASN A 241 17.01 19.24 2.46
N VAL A 242 18.22 19.51 2.94
CA VAL A 242 18.94 20.75 2.63
C VAL A 242 19.31 20.79 1.15
N PHE A 243 19.79 19.66 0.61
CA PHE A 243 20.07 19.48 -0.82
C PHE A 243 18.81 19.67 -1.68
N ALA A 244 17.69 19.02 -1.32
CA ALA A 244 16.44 19.17 -2.05
C ALA A 244 15.96 20.63 -2.13
N ARG A 245 16.05 21.39 -1.02
CA ARG A 245 15.75 22.83 -1.02
C ARG A 245 16.74 23.63 -1.88
N ALA A 246 18.03 23.34 -1.79
CA ALA A 246 19.04 24.02 -2.58
C ALA A 246 18.82 23.79 -4.08
N GLN A 247 18.55 22.56 -4.50
CA GLN A 247 18.22 22.20 -5.87
C GLN A 247 16.92 22.88 -6.33
N ALA A 248 15.88 22.91 -5.50
CA ALA A 248 14.63 23.59 -5.83
C ALA A 248 14.83 25.10 -6.07
N LYS A 249 15.65 25.76 -5.24
CA LYS A 249 15.98 27.19 -5.38
C LYS A 249 16.81 27.46 -6.65
N GLN A 250 17.80 26.62 -6.94
CA GLN A 250 18.59 26.72 -8.17
C GLN A 250 17.68 26.67 -9.40
N LEU A 251 16.88 25.62 -9.49
CA LEU A 251 16.04 25.37 -10.66
C LEU A 251 14.93 26.41 -10.81
N ALA A 252 14.32 26.84 -9.70
CA ALA A 252 13.33 27.91 -9.75
C ALA A 252 13.92 29.24 -10.22
N ARG A 253 15.17 29.55 -9.85
CA ARG A 253 15.91 30.72 -10.37
C ARG A 253 16.18 30.61 -11.87
N GLU A 254 16.36 29.41 -12.39
CA GLU A 254 16.57 29.12 -13.82
C GLU A 254 15.25 29.03 -14.61
N GLY A 255 14.09 29.24 -13.98
CA GLY A 255 12.78 29.22 -14.62
C GLY A 255 12.09 27.85 -14.63
N TYR A 256 12.72 26.82 -14.06
CA TYR A 256 12.12 25.49 -13.93
C TYR A 256 11.10 25.45 -12.77
N THR A 257 10.09 24.60 -12.94
CA THR A 257 9.12 24.28 -11.88
C THR A 257 9.50 22.97 -11.19
N VAL A 258 9.52 22.95 -9.86
CA VAL A 258 9.89 21.79 -9.03
C VAL A 258 8.74 21.38 -8.11
N ALA A 259 8.42 20.09 -8.09
CA ALA A 259 7.51 19.51 -7.12
C ALA A 259 8.32 18.79 -6.03
N LEU A 260 8.13 19.19 -4.77
CA LEU A 260 8.77 18.57 -3.60
C LEU A 260 7.73 17.78 -2.81
N LEU A 261 7.96 16.47 -2.71
CA LEU A 261 7.10 15.53 -2.01
C LEU A 261 7.71 15.19 -0.65
N VAL A 262 6.90 15.37 0.41
CA VAL A 262 7.29 15.11 1.80
C VAL A 262 6.30 14.20 2.51
N SER A 263 6.69 13.76 3.71
CA SER A 263 6.00 12.70 4.44
C SER A 263 4.64 13.11 5.00
N ASP A 264 4.43 14.31 5.53
CA ASP A 264 3.13 14.72 6.07
C ASP A 264 2.82 16.22 5.94
N ASN A 265 1.60 16.61 6.33
CA ASN A 265 1.12 17.99 6.15
C ASN A 265 1.94 19.00 6.98
N ASN A 266 2.46 18.59 8.14
CA ASN A 266 3.28 19.47 8.96
C ASN A 266 4.61 19.74 8.26
N ASP A 267 5.22 18.71 7.66
CA ASP A 267 6.40 18.86 6.82
C ASP A 267 6.12 19.78 5.62
N VAL A 268 4.94 19.68 4.97
CA VAL A 268 4.59 20.57 3.84
C VAL A 268 4.62 22.03 4.25
N PHE A 269 3.89 22.41 5.31
CA PHE A 269 3.85 23.80 5.74
C PHE A 269 5.22 24.27 6.25
N GLY A 270 5.95 23.43 6.97
CA GLY A 270 7.31 23.74 7.44
C GLY A 270 8.32 23.95 6.31
N GLU A 271 8.28 23.13 5.26
CA GLU A 271 9.15 23.30 4.09
C GLU A 271 8.77 24.53 3.26
N VAL A 272 7.47 24.82 3.10
CA VAL A 272 7.02 26.06 2.43
C VAL A 272 7.49 27.30 3.18
N GLU A 273 7.30 27.35 4.50
CA GLU A 273 7.74 28.47 5.34
C GLU A 273 9.27 28.66 5.25
N THR A 274 10.02 27.56 5.34
CA THR A 274 11.48 27.58 5.23
C THR A 274 11.92 28.08 3.85
N LEU A 275 11.34 27.57 2.77
CA LEU A 275 11.66 28.00 1.41
C LEU A 275 11.32 29.48 1.18
N ARG A 276 10.15 29.95 1.62
CA ARG A 276 9.76 31.37 1.52
C ARG A 276 10.74 32.27 2.26
N ARG A 277 11.15 31.89 3.48
CA ARG A 277 12.17 32.61 4.26
C ARG A 277 13.53 32.64 3.54
N GLU A 278 14.00 31.51 3.04
CA GLU A 278 15.27 31.41 2.33
C GLU A 278 15.27 32.17 0.99
N LEU A 279 14.18 32.11 0.23
CA LEU A 279 14.02 32.87 -1.02
C LEU A 279 13.97 34.38 -0.77
N LYS A 280 13.26 34.82 0.29
CA LYS A 280 13.25 36.21 0.73
C LYS A 280 14.65 36.69 1.13
N ALA A 281 15.39 35.88 1.87
CA ALA A 281 16.77 36.17 2.25
C ALA A 281 17.70 36.30 1.03
N LEU A 282 17.51 35.46 0.01
CA LEU A 282 18.24 35.53 -1.26
C LEU A 282 17.71 36.60 -2.24
N LYS A 283 16.62 37.31 -1.90
CA LYS A 283 15.93 38.28 -2.77
C LYS A 283 15.53 37.67 -4.12
N LEU A 284 15.07 36.42 -4.11
CA LEU A 284 14.57 35.72 -5.29
C LEU A 284 13.04 35.80 -5.33
N GLU A 285 12.49 36.35 -6.42
CA GLU A 285 11.05 36.39 -6.66
C GLU A 285 10.56 35.06 -7.25
N VAL A 286 10.39 34.09 -6.36
CA VAL A 286 9.94 32.73 -6.70
C VAL A 286 8.70 32.41 -5.89
N ALA A 287 7.61 32.02 -6.55
CA ALA A 287 6.39 31.62 -5.89
C ALA A 287 6.48 30.18 -5.37
N VAL A 288 6.21 30.02 -4.08
CA VAL A 288 6.17 28.72 -3.38
C VAL A 288 4.79 28.52 -2.78
N THR A 289 4.17 27.37 -3.06
CA THR A 289 2.82 27.05 -2.57
C THR A 289 2.75 25.64 -2.00
N PRO A 290 1.99 25.44 -0.90
CA PRO A 290 1.54 24.11 -0.52
C PRO A 290 0.46 23.62 -1.50
N LEU A 291 0.38 22.31 -1.69
CA LEU A 291 -0.73 21.63 -2.36
C LEU A 291 -1.21 20.47 -1.49
N ILE A 292 -2.36 20.66 -0.84
CA ILE A 292 -2.95 19.72 0.12
C ILE A 292 -4.45 19.62 -0.18
N ALA A 293 -5.03 18.43 0.03
CA ALA A 293 -6.47 18.23 -0.13
C ALA A 293 -7.28 19.09 0.88
N PRO A 294 -8.42 19.67 0.48
CA PRO A 294 -9.19 20.57 1.36
C PRO A 294 -9.53 19.99 2.74
N GLY A 295 -9.96 18.72 2.82
CA GLY A 295 -10.29 18.08 4.10
C GLY A 295 -9.07 18.01 5.04
N SER A 296 -7.92 17.60 4.52
CA SER A 296 -6.67 17.53 5.28
C SER A 296 -6.14 18.91 5.69
N ARG A 297 -6.39 19.93 4.87
CA ARG A 297 -6.03 21.33 5.16
C ARG A 297 -6.81 21.86 6.37
N HIS A 298 -8.11 21.57 6.44
CA HIS A 298 -8.95 21.93 7.58
C HIS A 298 -8.59 21.14 8.84
N GLU A 299 -8.34 19.83 8.73
CA GLU A 299 -7.88 19.02 9.87
C GLU A 299 -6.58 19.58 10.46
N PHE A 300 -5.61 19.94 9.61
CA PHE A 300 -4.38 20.61 10.03
C PHE A 300 -4.65 21.97 10.69
N THR A 301 -5.62 22.74 10.19
CA THR A 301 -6.03 24.02 10.79
C THR A 301 -6.52 23.82 12.22
N LEU A 302 -7.43 22.85 12.42
CA LEU A 302 -7.95 22.51 13.74
C LEU A 302 -6.82 22.06 14.67
N GLN A 303 -5.95 21.14 14.22
CA GLN A 303 -4.80 20.69 15.01
C GLN A 303 -3.88 21.85 15.40
N THR A 304 -3.64 22.79 14.50
CA THR A 304 -2.82 23.97 14.75
C THR A 304 -3.50 24.92 15.74
N ALA A 305 -4.81 25.13 15.61
CA ALA A 305 -5.58 25.96 16.53
C ALA A 305 -5.62 25.37 17.96
N HIS A 306 -5.72 24.05 18.11
CA HIS A 306 -5.67 23.38 19.42
C HIS A 306 -4.30 23.53 20.11
N LYS A 307 -3.23 23.85 19.37
CA LYS A 307 -1.89 24.11 19.93
C LYS A 307 -1.71 25.55 20.40
N ALA A 308 -2.57 26.47 19.94
CA ALA A 308 -2.53 27.84 20.40
C ALA A 308 -2.87 27.86 21.90
N VAL A 309 -1.99 28.48 22.69
CA VAL A 309 -2.05 28.62 24.16
C VAL A 309 -3.48 28.87 24.63
N ASP A 310 -3.90 28.21 25.72
CA ASP A 310 -5.14 28.34 26.52
C ASP A 310 -6.35 28.93 25.77
N ALA A 311 -7.50 28.26 25.74
CA ALA A 311 -8.68 28.62 24.92
C ALA A 311 -9.18 30.09 25.06
N ALA A 312 -8.68 30.85 26.04
CA ALA A 312 -8.90 32.27 26.26
C ALA A 312 -7.94 33.24 25.51
N THR A 313 -6.87 32.78 24.84
CA THR A 313 -5.89 33.66 24.16
C THR A 313 -6.45 34.19 22.82
N PRO A 314 -6.64 35.52 22.64
CA PRO A 314 -7.10 36.08 21.36
C PRO A 314 -6.10 35.82 20.21
N LEU A 315 -6.60 35.65 18.98
CA LEU A 315 -5.78 35.50 17.76
C LEU A 315 -4.72 36.60 17.59
N SER A 316 -5.02 37.82 18.03
CA SER A 316 -4.10 38.97 17.97
C SER A 316 -2.90 38.88 18.92
N GLN A 317 -2.97 37.99 19.92
CA GLN A 317 -1.90 37.75 20.90
C GLN A 317 -1.14 36.44 20.61
N MET A 318 -1.50 35.74 19.53
CA MET A 318 -0.81 34.53 19.11
C MET A 318 0.53 34.86 18.42
N PRO A 319 1.51 33.95 18.48
CA PRO A 319 2.74 34.07 17.70
C PRO A 319 2.47 34.28 16.20
N GLU A 320 3.23 35.17 15.56
CA GLU A 320 3.03 35.56 14.15
C GLU A 320 3.11 34.35 13.20
N ASP A 321 4.04 33.43 13.45
CA ASP A 321 4.20 32.18 12.68
C ASP A 321 2.97 31.27 12.79
N LEU A 322 2.34 31.23 13.96
CA LEU A 322 1.12 30.47 14.18
C LEU A 322 -0.07 31.09 13.43
N VAL A 323 -0.19 32.42 13.46
CA VAL A 323 -1.23 33.16 12.73
C VAL A 323 -1.07 32.97 11.22
N GLU A 324 0.15 33.06 10.70
CA GLU A 324 0.45 32.81 9.28
C GLU A 324 0.04 31.39 8.87
N ARG A 325 0.38 30.38 9.69
CA ARG A 325 -0.02 28.97 9.44
C ARG A 325 -1.53 28.78 9.47
N LEU A 326 -2.24 29.42 10.40
CA LEU A 326 -3.70 29.37 10.46
C LEU A 326 -4.34 30.06 9.25
N SER A 327 -3.78 31.18 8.79
CA SER A 327 -4.24 31.88 7.59
C SER A 327 -4.01 31.04 6.32
N GLU A 328 -2.85 30.39 6.18
CA GLU A 328 -2.55 29.56 5.01
C GLU A 328 -3.37 28.25 5.01
N SER A 329 -3.63 27.65 6.18
CA SER A 329 -4.38 26.39 6.27
C SER A 329 -5.90 26.55 6.35
N GLY A 330 -6.39 27.65 6.91
CA GLY A 330 -7.83 27.89 7.11
C GLY A 330 -8.59 28.18 5.81
N TYR A 331 -9.86 27.77 5.77
CA TYR A 331 -10.83 28.28 4.79
C TYR A 331 -12.24 28.26 5.39
N GLY A 332 -13.12 29.16 4.92
CA GLY A 332 -14.55 29.19 5.23
C GLY A 332 -15.42 28.79 4.03
N CYS A 333 -16.60 28.21 4.30
CA CYS A 333 -17.57 27.86 3.26
C CYS A 333 -18.81 28.76 3.33
N ALA A 334 -19.03 29.58 2.30
CA ALA A 334 -20.20 30.45 2.20
C ALA A 334 -21.52 29.67 2.01
N VAL A 335 -21.48 28.44 1.49
CA VAL A 335 -22.67 27.60 1.33
C VAL A 335 -23.12 27.04 2.69
N THR A 336 -22.17 26.62 3.53
CA THR A 336 -22.47 26.14 4.89
C THR A 336 -23.06 27.25 5.75
N ALA A 337 -22.69 28.51 5.50
CA ALA A 337 -23.28 29.66 6.20
C ALA A 337 -24.78 29.88 5.92
N GLN A 338 -25.36 29.22 4.92
CA GLN A 338 -26.81 29.25 4.67
C GLN A 338 -27.59 28.20 5.47
N MET A 339 -26.89 27.32 6.21
CA MET A 339 -27.50 26.21 6.93
C MET A 339 -27.71 26.60 8.40
N ASP A 340 -28.90 26.36 8.92
CA ASP A 340 -29.22 26.52 10.34
C ASP A 340 -29.11 25.16 11.06
N GLY A 341 -28.30 25.12 12.13
CA GLY A 341 -28.27 23.97 13.05
C GLY A 341 -27.28 22.84 12.68
N PRO A 342 -27.52 21.60 13.13
CA PRO A 342 -26.58 20.48 13.05
C PRO A 342 -26.49 19.82 11.65
N ASP A 343 -27.17 20.38 10.65
CA ASP A 343 -27.08 19.96 9.25
C ASP A 343 -25.82 20.59 8.64
N ASP A 344 -24.74 19.81 8.58
CA ASP A 344 -23.48 20.20 7.94
C ASP A 344 -23.14 19.20 6.81
N PHE A 345 -22.51 19.70 5.75
CA PHE A 345 -21.98 18.88 4.66
C PHE A 345 -20.79 18.03 5.10
N GLY A 346 -20.13 18.43 6.19
CA GLY A 346 -18.87 17.88 6.62
C GLY A 346 -17.70 18.52 5.89
N VAL A 347 -16.66 18.77 6.64
CA VAL A 347 -15.42 19.40 6.19
C VAL A 347 -14.86 18.74 4.93
N GLY A 348 -14.59 19.56 3.91
CA GLY A 348 -14.01 19.14 2.64
C GLY A 348 -15.00 18.47 1.68
N GLN A 349 -16.19 18.10 2.16
CA GLN A 349 -17.28 17.45 1.41
C GLN A 349 -18.39 18.42 1.01
N GLU A 350 -18.12 19.73 1.10
CA GLU A 350 -19.06 20.77 0.67
C GLU A 350 -19.40 20.58 -0.83
N PRO A 351 -20.65 20.87 -1.27
CA PRO A 351 -21.19 20.47 -2.57
C PRO A 351 -20.67 21.37 -3.71
N CYS A 352 -19.36 21.49 -3.87
CA CYS A 352 -18.75 22.45 -4.79
C CYS A 352 -18.96 22.11 -6.28
N THR A 353 -19.16 20.84 -6.62
CA THR A 353 -19.29 20.34 -8.00
C THR A 353 -20.53 19.49 -8.24
N ASN A 354 -21.37 19.30 -7.22
CA ASN A 354 -22.46 18.31 -7.22
C ASN A 354 -23.83 18.91 -6.85
N LEU A 355 -24.06 20.20 -7.12
CA LEU A 355 -25.36 20.84 -6.92
C LEU A 355 -26.35 20.34 -7.97
N ARG A 356 -27.58 20.00 -7.56
CA ARG A 356 -28.64 19.53 -8.45
C ARG A 356 -29.84 20.45 -8.38
N HIS A 357 -30.52 20.65 -9.49
CA HIS A 357 -31.75 21.43 -9.51
C HIS A 357 -32.97 20.54 -9.21
N THR A 358 -33.97 21.07 -8.50
CA THR A 358 -35.19 20.33 -8.12
C THR A 358 -36.22 20.26 -9.24
N ASP A 359 -36.21 21.23 -10.16
CA ASP A 359 -37.08 21.25 -11.33
C ASP A 359 -36.63 20.20 -12.36
N PRO A 360 -37.49 19.25 -12.77
CA PRO A 360 -37.22 18.30 -13.86
C PRO A 360 -36.85 18.95 -15.19
N ASP A 361 -37.36 20.15 -15.45
CA ASP A 361 -37.10 20.94 -16.66
C ASP A 361 -35.91 21.90 -16.49
N GLY A 362 -35.31 21.96 -15.29
CA GLY A 362 -34.13 22.75 -14.98
C GLY A 362 -32.81 22.16 -15.51
N PRO A 363 -31.66 22.76 -15.13
CA PRO A 363 -30.32 22.28 -15.45
C PRO A 363 -30.16 20.78 -15.23
N LYS A 364 -29.86 20.03 -16.32
CA LYS A 364 -29.68 18.58 -16.24
C LYS A 364 -28.27 18.23 -15.79
N GLY A 365 -28.18 17.59 -14.62
CA GLY A 365 -26.92 17.08 -14.06
C GLY A 365 -26.34 17.97 -12.96
N ALA A 366 -25.08 17.72 -12.63
CA ALA A 366 -24.39 18.41 -11.56
C ALA A 366 -23.86 19.78 -12.01
N SER A 367 -24.16 20.82 -11.23
CA SER A 367 -23.67 22.19 -11.40
C SER A 367 -22.62 22.57 -10.36
N LEU A 368 -21.79 23.55 -10.70
CA LEU A 368 -20.78 24.11 -9.81
C LEU A 368 -21.37 25.10 -8.82
N CYS A 369 -20.75 25.18 -7.64
CA CYS A 369 -21.00 26.24 -6.67
C CYS A 369 -20.62 27.62 -7.24
N PRO A 370 -21.46 28.67 -7.06
CA PRO A 370 -21.19 30.00 -7.60
C PRO A 370 -19.95 30.68 -7.01
N TYR A 371 -19.50 30.26 -5.83
CA TYR A 371 -18.31 30.82 -5.18
C TYR A 371 -16.99 30.19 -5.67
N VAL A 372 -17.03 29.16 -6.52
CA VAL A 372 -15.87 28.32 -6.88
C VAL A 372 -14.65 29.11 -7.38
N ASN A 373 -14.86 30.20 -8.12
CA ASN A 373 -13.79 31.03 -8.70
C ASN A 373 -12.94 31.72 -7.63
N ARG A 374 -13.55 32.12 -6.50
CA ARG A 374 -12.91 32.91 -5.43
C ARG A 374 -12.81 32.18 -4.08
N CYS A 375 -13.30 30.95 -4.01
CA CYS A 375 -13.33 30.19 -2.76
C CYS A 375 -11.92 29.77 -2.33
N ASP A 376 -11.52 30.10 -1.10
CA ASP A 376 -10.21 29.76 -0.54
C ASP A 376 -10.00 28.26 -0.37
N LYS A 377 -11.06 27.45 -0.34
CA LYS A 377 -10.98 25.98 -0.40
C LYS A 377 -10.08 25.50 -1.54
N PHE A 378 -10.05 26.22 -2.66
CA PHE A 378 -9.27 25.88 -3.86
C PHE A 378 -8.06 26.80 -4.11
N SER A 379 -7.64 27.61 -3.13
CA SER A 379 -6.49 28.52 -3.26
C SER A 379 -5.21 27.77 -3.62
N HIS A 380 -4.91 26.66 -2.94
CA HIS A 380 -3.73 25.84 -3.21
C HIS A 380 -3.69 25.30 -4.65
N VAL A 381 -4.84 24.87 -5.19
CA VAL A 381 -4.94 24.38 -6.57
C VAL A 381 -4.66 25.51 -7.56
N ARG A 382 -5.27 26.69 -7.35
CA ARG A 382 -5.04 27.86 -8.21
C ARG A 382 -3.58 28.30 -8.17
N ALA A 383 -2.99 28.39 -6.98
CA ALA A 383 -1.59 28.77 -6.80
C ALA A 383 -0.63 27.75 -7.44
N ALA A 384 -0.91 26.45 -7.32
CA ALA A 384 -0.10 25.38 -7.92
C ALA A 384 -0.09 25.42 -9.46
N CYS A 385 -1.10 26.05 -10.09
CA CYS A 385 -1.11 26.21 -11.54
C CYS A 385 -0.01 27.18 -12.03
N SER A 386 0.42 28.13 -11.20
CA SER A 386 1.38 29.17 -11.58
C SER A 386 2.70 29.18 -10.78
N ALA A 387 2.78 28.50 -9.65
CA ALA A 387 3.97 28.48 -8.80
C ALA A 387 5.16 27.74 -9.45
N GLN A 388 6.39 28.14 -9.09
CA GLN A 388 7.63 27.48 -9.50
C GLN A 388 8.06 26.39 -8.51
N ILE A 389 7.71 26.50 -7.22
CA ILE A 389 7.95 25.43 -6.25
C ILE A 389 6.63 25.02 -5.63
N ILE A 390 6.28 23.75 -5.77
CA ILE A 390 5.05 23.17 -5.24
C ILE A 390 5.41 22.10 -4.22
N VAL A 391 4.97 22.26 -2.98
CA VAL A 391 5.24 21.29 -1.91
C VAL A 391 3.96 20.52 -1.59
N THR A 392 4.03 19.19 -1.59
CA THR A 392 2.87 18.34 -1.32
C THR A 392 3.26 17.09 -0.52
N THR A 393 2.28 16.35 -0.01
CA THR A 393 2.53 15.09 0.69
C THR A 393 2.56 13.91 -0.26
N HIS A 394 3.21 12.81 0.15
CA HIS A 394 3.15 11.52 -0.56
C HIS A 394 1.70 11.10 -0.83
N ALA A 395 0.82 11.23 0.18
CA ALA A 395 -0.57 10.82 0.08
C ALA A 395 -1.37 11.68 -0.90
N CYS A 396 -1.17 13.00 -0.89
CA CYS A 396 -1.83 13.90 -1.82
C CYS A 396 -1.34 13.68 -3.25
N PHE A 397 -0.03 13.45 -3.47
CA PHE A 397 0.47 13.11 -4.80
C PHE A 397 -0.11 11.79 -5.32
N GLN A 398 -0.10 10.72 -4.51
CA GLN A 398 -0.53 9.39 -4.96
C GLN A 398 -2.04 9.30 -5.23
N ARG A 399 -2.87 9.96 -4.41
CA ARG A 399 -4.33 9.73 -4.40
C ARG A 399 -5.17 11.00 -4.50
N GLY A 400 -4.53 12.17 -4.45
CA GLY A 400 -5.23 13.45 -4.46
C GLY A 400 -5.94 13.66 -5.78
N MET A 401 -7.16 14.18 -5.69
CA MET A 401 -7.95 14.59 -6.86
C MET A 401 -8.24 16.07 -6.77
N VAL A 402 -8.09 16.76 -7.89
CA VAL A 402 -8.51 18.15 -8.01
C VAL A 402 -10.04 18.18 -8.02
N LYS A 403 -10.62 18.94 -7.09
CA LYS A 403 -12.06 18.96 -6.79
C LYS A 403 -12.84 19.99 -7.61
N ILE A 404 -12.21 20.61 -8.61
CA ILE A 404 -12.81 21.57 -9.53
C ILE A 404 -12.32 21.28 -10.96
N PRO A 405 -13.10 21.58 -12.00
CA PRO A 405 -12.63 21.39 -13.37
C PRO A 405 -11.42 22.27 -13.70
N LEU A 406 -10.49 21.78 -14.51
CA LEU A 406 -9.30 22.53 -14.94
C LEU A 406 -9.29 22.66 -16.46
N LEU A 407 -8.71 23.75 -16.97
CA LEU A 407 -8.39 23.87 -18.39
C LEU A 407 -6.97 23.34 -18.62
N VAL A 408 -6.84 22.12 -19.15
CA VAL A 408 -5.57 21.43 -19.36
C VAL A 408 -5.24 21.44 -20.85
N ASP A 409 -4.17 22.14 -21.25
CA ASP A 409 -3.74 22.28 -22.65
C ASP A 409 -4.90 22.69 -23.60
N GLY A 410 -5.78 23.58 -23.12
CA GLY A 410 -6.96 24.06 -23.88
C GLY A 410 -8.22 23.20 -23.73
N GLU A 411 -8.14 22.03 -23.10
CA GLU A 411 -9.28 21.13 -22.88
C GLU A 411 -9.84 21.24 -21.45
N LEU A 412 -11.15 21.44 -21.31
CA LEU A 412 -11.79 21.49 -19.99
C LEU A 412 -12.01 20.09 -19.41
N ARG A 413 -11.28 19.75 -18.34
CA ARG A 413 -11.33 18.42 -17.68
C ARG A 413 -11.96 18.50 -16.30
N ARG A 414 -12.98 17.67 -16.05
CA ARG A 414 -13.69 17.60 -14.75
C ARG A 414 -12.93 16.84 -13.66
N GLN A 415 -12.07 15.90 -14.05
CA GLN A 415 -11.32 15.05 -13.12
C GLN A 415 -9.86 15.06 -13.55
N VAL A 416 -9.00 15.61 -12.69
CA VAL A 416 -7.55 15.63 -12.86
C VAL A 416 -6.97 15.16 -11.53
N SER A 417 -6.07 14.17 -11.58
CA SER A 417 -5.36 13.76 -10.37
C SER A 417 -4.30 14.79 -9.99
N VAL A 418 -3.98 14.92 -8.71
CA VAL A 418 -2.88 15.77 -8.24
C VAL A 418 -1.55 15.30 -8.86
N ARG A 419 -1.37 13.99 -9.03
CA ARG A 419 -0.25 13.40 -9.77
C ARG A 419 -0.15 13.94 -11.19
N GLU A 420 -1.25 13.91 -11.95
CA GLU A 420 -1.29 14.45 -13.32
C GLU A 420 -1.01 15.94 -13.35
N LEU A 421 -1.65 16.73 -12.49
CA LEU A 421 -1.41 18.18 -12.39
C LEU A 421 0.08 18.48 -12.18
N LEU A 422 0.72 17.79 -11.25
CA LEU A 422 2.11 18.02 -10.91
C LEU A 422 3.08 17.50 -11.97
N LEU A 423 2.80 16.35 -12.60
CA LEU A 423 3.63 15.86 -13.72
C LEU A 423 3.49 16.75 -14.97
N ARG A 424 2.35 17.40 -15.17
CA ARG A 424 2.19 18.40 -16.24
C ARG A 424 2.93 19.69 -15.93
N ARG A 425 2.95 20.14 -14.66
CA ARG A 425 3.55 21.43 -14.27
C ARG A 425 5.04 21.37 -13.92
N ALA A 426 5.52 20.28 -13.33
CA ALA A 426 6.88 20.17 -12.84
C ALA A 426 7.85 19.62 -13.89
N HIS A 427 9.05 20.17 -13.91
CA HIS A 427 10.20 19.69 -14.69
C HIS A 427 10.97 18.62 -13.89
N LEU A 428 11.07 18.83 -12.58
CA LEU A 428 11.67 17.91 -11.61
C LEU A 428 10.67 17.58 -10.49
N VAL A 429 10.54 16.29 -10.17
CA VAL A 429 9.85 15.80 -8.97
C VAL A 429 10.88 15.23 -8.01
N ILE A 430 10.98 15.80 -6.80
CA ILE A 430 11.83 15.29 -5.73
C ILE A 430 10.95 14.60 -4.69
N ILE A 431 11.24 13.35 -4.37
CA ILE A 431 10.53 12.55 -3.38
C ILE A 431 11.45 12.28 -2.19
N ASP A 432 11.22 12.97 -1.08
CA ASP A 432 11.88 12.62 0.18
C ASP A 432 11.31 11.32 0.73
N GLU A 433 12.12 10.55 1.45
CA GLU A 433 11.74 9.23 1.98
C GLU A 433 10.97 8.36 0.94
N VAL A 434 11.51 8.21 -0.28
CA VAL A 434 10.82 7.54 -1.42
C VAL A 434 10.40 6.09 -1.12
N ASP A 435 11.07 5.43 -0.19
CA ASP A 435 10.69 4.11 0.32
C ASP A 435 9.39 4.15 1.14
N ALA A 436 9.12 5.24 1.89
CA ALA A 436 7.82 5.48 2.50
C ALA A 436 6.75 5.81 1.47
N TYR A 437 7.10 6.59 0.44
CA TYR A 437 6.20 6.85 -0.67
C TYR A 437 5.71 5.52 -1.29
N GLN A 438 6.63 4.62 -1.65
CA GLN A 438 6.29 3.30 -2.17
C GLN A 438 5.49 2.46 -1.17
N SER A 439 5.95 2.39 0.09
CA SER A 439 5.30 1.56 1.12
C SER A 439 3.85 1.99 1.39
N ARG A 440 3.55 3.29 1.37
CA ARG A 440 2.19 3.84 1.49
C ARG A 440 1.32 3.57 0.25
N GLY A 441 1.96 3.37 -0.90
CA GLY A 441 1.32 2.87 -2.10
C GLY A 441 0.70 1.49 -1.86
N PHE A 442 1.30 0.63 -1.03
CA PHE A 442 0.71 -0.68 -0.71
C PHE A 442 -0.44 -0.62 0.31
N ASP A 443 -0.47 0.42 1.15
CA ASP A 443 -1.58 0.66 2.09
C ASP A 443 -2.86 1.13 1.36
N THR A 444 -2.84 1.27 0.02
CA THR A 444 -4.02 1.57 -0.80
C THR A 444 -4.92 0.35 -0.97
N SER A 445 -5.41 -0.25 0.12
CA SER A 445 -6.59 -1.10 0.02
C SER A 445 -7.82 -0.23 0.17
N GLN A 446 -8.79 -0.36 -0.73
CA GLN A 446 -10.09 0.27 -0.54
C GLN A 446 -11.06 -0.80 -0.08
N SER A 447 -11.78 -0.49 0.99
CA SER A 447 -12.82 -1.35 1.54
C SER A 447 -14.19 -0.87 1.10
N LEU A 448 -15.05 -1.82 0.75
CA LEU A 448 -16.45 -1.60 0.44
C LEU A 448 -17.28 -2.38 1.45
N ALA A 449 -18.08 -1.68 2.26
CA ALA A 449 -19.08 -2.33 3.10
C ALA A 449 -20.17 -2.90 2.19
N LEU A 450 -20.23 -4.23 2.11
CA LEU A 450 -21.22 -4.94 1.31
C LEU A 450 -22.52 -5.12 2.11
N ALA A 451 -22.40 -5.55 3.37
CA ALA A 451 -23.52 -5.78 4.28
C ALA A 451 -23.18 -5.31 5.72
N SER A 452 -24.21 -4.86 6.44
CA SER A 452 -24.13 -4.55 7.88
C SER A 452 -25.46 -4.84 8.55
N VAL A 453 -25.41 -5.43 9.76
CA VAL A 453 -26.59 -5.60 10.62
C VAL A 453 -27.12 -4.25 11.15
N SER A 454 -26.26 -3.22 11.15
CA SER A 454 -26.51 -1.95 11.85
C SER A 454 -26.69 -0.73 10.96
N ASP A 455 -26.10 -0.78 9.77
CA ASP A 455 -26.12 0.31 8.81
C ASP A 455 -26.90 -0.19 7.59
N PRO A 456 -28.19 0.19 7.46
CA PRO A 456 -28.99 -0.22 6.31
C PRO A 456 -28.56 0.47 5.01
N ASN A 457 -27.62 1.43 5.05
CA ASN A 457 -27.23 2.27 3.91
C ASN A 457 -25.87 1.88 3.31
N THR A 458 -25.61 0.58 3.15
CA THR A 458 -24.42 0.08 2.44
C THR A 458 -24.36 0.56 0.99
N ALA A 459 -23.17 0.54 0.37
CA ALA A 459 -23.01 1.02 -0.99
C ALA A 459 -23.90 0.27 -2.00
N LEU A 460 -24.00 -1.06 -1.87
CA LEU A 460 -24.87 -1.86 -2.73
C LEU A 460 -26.36 -1.50 -2.55
N ARG A 461 -26.83 -1.29 -1.31
CA ARG A 461 -28.21 -0.84 -1.05
C ARG A 461 -28.48 0.54 -1.63
N LYS A 462 -27.55 1.49 -1.48
CA LYS A 462 -27.65 2.81 -2.11
C LYS A 462 -27.76 2.74 -3.63
N VAL A 463 -27.04 1.83 -4.29
CA VAL A 463 -27.19 1.61 -5.75
C VAL A 463 -28.58 1.06 -6.05
N ARG A 464 -29.03 0.04 -5.31
CA ARG A 464 -30.34 -0.62 -5.51
C ARG A 464 -31.48 0.37 -5.39
N ASP A 465 -31.51 1.14 -4.30
CA ASP A 465 -32.62 2.02 -3.98
C ASP A 465 -32.69 3.21 -4.96
N ASN A 466 -31.56 3.60 -5.56
CA ASN A 466 -31.47 4.68 -6.55
C ASN A 466 -31.41 4.21 -8.01
N LEU A 467 -31.53 2.91 -8.29
CA LEU A 467 -31.39 2.37 -9.65
C LEU A 467 -32.47 2.89 -10.62
N HIS A 468 -33.61 3.33 -10.09
CA HIS A 468 -34.69 3.98 -10.87
C HIS A 468 -34.23 5.25 -11.61
N ARG A 469 -33.12 5.87 -11.20
CA ARG A 469 -32.53 7.06 -11.85
C ARG A 469 -31.72 6.73 -13.10
N ALA A 470 -31.30 5.47 -13.28
CA ALA A 470 -30.55 5.04 -14.45
C ALA A 470 -31.45 4.92 -15.70
N PRO A 471 -30.90 5.14 -16.92
CA PRO A 471 -31.59 4.83 -18.17
C PRO A 471 -32.08 3.38 -18.23
N SER A 472 -33.15 3.11 -18.98
CA SER A 472 -33.79 1.78 -19.06
C SER A 472 -32.81 0.65 -19.40
N ARG A 473 -31.90 0.87 -20.36
CA ARG A 473 -30.85 -0.09 -20.74
C ARG A 473 -30.00 -0.50 -19.53
N LEU A 474 -29.39 0.48 -18.87
CA LEU A 474 -28.52 0.27 -17.71
C LEU A 474 -29.28 -0.34 -16.52
N ARG A 475 -30.53 0.09 -16.31
CA ARG A 475 -31.39 -0.46 -15.26
C ARG A 475 -31.62 -1.95 -15.44
N VAL A 476 -31.96 -2.39 -16.66
CA VAL A 476 -32.19 -3.81 -16.98
C VAL A 476 -30.89 -4.61 -16.83
N GLU A 477 -29.78 -4.10 -17.37
CA GLU A 477 -28.48 -4.77 -17.33
C GLU A 477 -27.91 -4.89 -15.90
N SER A 478 -28.14 -3.91 -15.03
CA SER A 478 -27.58 -3.89 -13.66
C SER A 478 -28.47 -4.54 -12.60
N ARG A 479 -29.78 -4.70 -12.84
CA ARG A 479 -30.74 -5.18 -11.81
C ARG A 479 -30.39 -6.58 -11.30
N GLY A 480 -30.17 -7.54 -12.20
CA GLY A 480 -29.85 -8.93 -11.83
C GLY A 480 -28.58 -9.05 -10.98
N PRO A 481 -27.42 -8.57 -11.47
CA PRO A 481 -26.16 -8.61 -10.70
C PRO A 481 -26.26 -7.90 -9.35
N LEU A 482 -26.95 -6.75 -9.30
CA LEU A 482 -27.12 -5.97 -8.08
C LEU A 482 -27.96 -6.70 -7.02
N THR A 483 -29.12 -7.23 -7.40
CA THR A 483 -29.99 -7.99 -6.48
C THR A 483 -29.24 -9.20 -5.92
N ARG A 484 -28.50 -9.91 -6.76
CA ARG A 484 -27.67 -11.05 -6.35
C ARG A 484 -26.56 -10.65 -5.38
N ALA A 485 -25.82 -9.57 -5.67
CA ALA A 485 -24.72 -9.10 -4.83
C ALA A 485 -25.21 -8.69 -3.42
N VAL A 486 -26.33 -7.96 -3.33
CA VAL A 486 -26.95 -7.58 -2.04
C VAL A 486 -27.34 -8.82 -1.25
N TRP A 487 -28.06 -9.76 -1.87
CA TRP A 487 -28.54 -10.96 -1.19
C TRP A 487 -27.40 -11.86 -0.71
N LEU A 488 -26.40 -12.15 -1.57
CA LEU A 488 -25.24 -12.97 -1.19
C LEU A 488 -24.48 -12.37 -0.01
N ALA A 489 -24.29 -11.05 0.01
CA ALA A 489 -23.56 -10.37 1.07
C ALA A 489 -24.30 -10.42 2.42
N GLU A 490 -25.62 -10.23 2.41
CA GLU A 490 -26.45 -10.22 3.61
C GLU A 490 -26.61 -11.64 4.19
N GLN A 491 -26.91 -12.62 3.35
CA GLN A 491 -27.06 -14.01 3.81
C GLN A 491 -25.74 -14.55 4.36
N LEU A 492 -24.60 -14.25 3.72
CA LEU A 492 -23.31 -14.70 4.25
C LEU A 492 -23.01 -14.07 5.62
N LEU A 493 -23.30 -12.78 5.79
CA LEU A 493 -23.10 -12.10 7.07
C LEU A 493 -23.98 -12.72 8.16
N ASP A 494 -25.23 -13.07 7.84
CA ASP A 494 -26.16 -13.70 8.77
C ASP A 494 -25.66 -15.09 9.19
N LEU A 495 -25.33 -15.96 8.23
CA LEU A 495 -24.84 -17.33 8.48
C LEU A 495 -23.55 -17.38 9.30
N VAL A 496 -22.64 -16.43 9.09
CA VAL A 496 -21.40 -16.32 9.88
C VAL A 496 -21.69 -15.74 11.27
N SER A 497 -22.62 -14.79 11.39
CA SER A 497 -23.00 -14.18 12.67
C SER A 497 -23.76 -15.16 13.57
N SER A 498 -24.63 -16.00 13.00
CA SER A 498 -25.36 -17.06 13.70
C SER A 498 -24.47 -18.25 14.08
N GLY A 499 -23.30 -18.38 13.45
CA GLY A 499 -22.35 -19.49 13.65
C GLY A 499 -22.69 -20.75 12.85
N GLU A 500 -23.66 -20.67 11.93
CA GLU A 500 -24.02 -21.75 11.01
C GLU A 500 -22.94 -22.01 9.95
N ILE A 501 -22.12 -21.01 9.64
CA ILE A 501 -20.89 -21.14 8.86
C ILE A 501 -19.70 -20.68 9.69
N CYS A 502 -18.72 -21.57 9.89
CA CYS A 502 -17.42 -21.22 10.45
C CYS A 502 -16.51 -20.64 9.36
N THR A 503 -15.72 -19.63 9.71
CA THR A 503 -14.74 -19.03 8.79
C THR A 503 -13.48 -19.88 8.67
N GLU A 504 -13.27 -20.81 9.60
CA GLU A 504 -12.09 -21.68 9.65
C GLU A 504 -12.42 -23.14 9.94
N ILE A 505 -11.70 -24.03 9.26
CA ILE A 505 -11.78 -25.48 9.44
C ILE A 505 -11.51 -25.87 10.90
N GLY A 506 -10.56 -25.20 11.56
CA GLY A 506 -10.26 -25.44 12.98
C GLY A 506 -11.44 -25.12 13.91
N GLN A 507 -12.21 -24.08 13.62
CA GLN A 507 -13.43 -23.75 14.38
C GLN A 507 -14.48 -24.83 14.22
N ALA A 508 -14.69 -25.28 12.97
CA ALA A 508 -15.62 -26.36 12.66
C ALA A 508 -15.23 -27.68 13.34
N ARG A 509 -13.95 -28.03 13.35
CA ARG A 509 -13.44 -29.22 14.05
C ARG A 509 -13.66 -29.13 15.56
N ALA A 510 -13.45 -27.96 16.16
CA ALA A 510 -13.70 -27.77 17.59
C ALA A 510 -15.19 -27.85 17.95
N LEU A 511 -16.06 -27.24 17.13
CA LEU A 511 -17.51 -27.36 17.28
C LEU A 511 -17.95 -28.84 17.20
N ALA A 512 -17.41 -29.59 16.23
CA ALA A 512 -17.67 -31.02 16.09
C ALA A 512 -17.14 -31.85 17.28
N ALA A 513 -16.06 -31.39 17.93
CA ALA A 513 -15.51 -32.01 19.14
C ALA A 513 -16.24 -31.58 20.44
N GLY A 514 -17.40 -30.92 20.35
CA GLY A 514 -18.17 -30.45 21.51
C GLY A 514 -17.48 -29.33 22.31
N LYS A 515 -16.41 -28.75 21.76
CA LYS A 515 -15.71 -27.61 22.36
C LYS A 515 -16.42 -26.33 21.93
N ASP A 516 -16.56 -25.39 22.86
CA ASP A 516 -17.15 -24.10 22.54
C ASP A 516 -16.31 -23.39 21.46
N PRO A 517 -16.81 -23.21 20.22
CA PRO A 517 -16.09 -22.47 19.20
C PRO A 517 -15.80 -21.02 19.66
N ARG A 518 -16.57 -20.50 20.63
CA ARG A 518 -16.36 -19.19 21.26
C ARG A 518 -15.13 -19.14 22.17
N ARG A 519 -14.69 -20.25 22.77
CA ARG A 519 -13.38 -20.31 23.47
C ARG A 519 -12.20 -20.23 22.49
N MET A 520 -12.40 -20.63 21.24
CA MET A 520 -11.44 -20.42 20.14
C MET A 520 -11.59 -19.08 19.42
N ARG A 521 -12.58 -18.22 19.79
CA ARG A 521 -12.59 -16.80 19.37
C ARG A 521 -11.37 -16.02 19.84
N GLN A 522 -10.58 -16.53 20.78
CA GLN A 522 -9.28 -15.94 21.12
C GLN A 522 -8.25 -16.02 19.97
N VAL A 523 -8.35 -17.01 19.07
CA VAL A 523 -7.57 -17.06 17.81
C VAL A 523 -8.15 -16.10 16.77
N LEU A 524 -9.45 -15.77 16.87
CA LEU A 524 -10.16 -14.79 16.03
C LEU A 524 -9.93 -13.32 16.47
N ARG A 525 -9.38 -13.07 17.66
CA ARG A 525 -8.93 -11.72 18.06
C ARG A 525 -7.73 -11.20 17.25
N ASP A 526 -7.19 -11.96 16.29
CA ASP A 526 -6.46 -11.42 15.14
C ASP A 526 -7.45 -10.69 14.21
N ARG A 527 -7.93 -9.53 14.67
CA ARG A 527 -9.01 -8.66 14.18
C ARG A 527 -8.91 -8.16 12.72
N ARG A 528 -8.15 -8.81 11.84
CA ARG A 528 -7.84 -8.35 10.46
C ARG A 528 -7.71 -9.49 9.44
N ARG A 529 -8.28 -10.67 9.68
CA ARG A 529 -8.16 -11.77 8.71
C ARG A 529 -8.88 -11.42 7.41
N TRP A 530 -8.08 -11.32 6.35
CA TRP A 530 -8.52 -11.13 4.98
C TRP A 530 -8.75 -12.51 4.35
N TYR A 531 -9.98 -12.79 3.92
CA TYR A 531 -10.40 -14.07 3.36
C TYR A 531 -10.47 -13.97 1.84
N GLN A 532 -9.62 -14.73 1.15
CA GLN A 532 -9.75 -14.90 -0.29
C GLN A 532 -10.55 -16.17 -0.61
N PRO A 533 -11.31 -16.20 -1.71
CA PRO A 533 -11.98 -17.43 -2.16
C PRO A 533 -11.02 -18.64 -2.28
N HIS A 534 -9.77 -18.40 -2.68
CA HIS A 534 -8.74 -19.43 -2.87
C HIS A 534 -8.11 -19.97 -1.58
N ARG A 535 -8.44 -19.41 -0.41
CA ARG A 535 -7.83 -19.78 0.87
C ARG A 535 -8.02 -21.26 1.20
N TRP A 536 -9.13 -21.84 0.78
CA TRP A 536 -9.48 -23.23 1.07
C TRP A 536 -9.02 -24.23 0.00
N ASP A 537 -8.43 -23.77 -1.10
CA ASP A 537 -8.11 -24.60 -2.26
C ASP A 537 -7.27 -25.82 -1.87
N ARG A 538 -6.25 -25.65 -1.02
CA ARG A 538 -5.37 -26.75 -0.61
C ARG A 538 -6.10 -27.81 0.22
N GLU A 539 -6.91 -27.37 1.18
CA GLU A 539 -7.69 -28.26 2.04
C GLU A 539 -8.73 -29.04 1.24
N LEU A 540 -9.34 -28.40 0.23
CA LEU A 540 -10.28 -29.06 -0.67
C LEU A 540 -9.59 -30.02 -1.64
N LEU A 541 -8.41 -29.65 -2.16
CA LEU A 541 -7.59 -30.53 -2.99
C LEU A 541 -7.17 -31.80 -2.25
N ASP A 542 -6.74 -31.68 -0.99
CA ASP A 542 -6.35 -32.83 -0.16
C ASP A 542 -7.57 -33.68 0.24
N ASN A 543 -8.63 -33.07 0.76
CA ASN A 543 -9.72 -33.80 1.41
C ASN A 543 -10.90 -34.16 0.50
N LEU A 544 -11.00 -33.62 -0.72
CA LEU A 544 -12.06 -33.97 -1.69
C LEU A 544 -11.52 -34.54 -3.00
N ILE A 545 -10.41 -34.00 -3.52
CA ILE A 545 -9.85 -34.43 -4.81
C ILE A 545 -8.86 -35.59 -4.61
N GLY A 546 -7.98 -35.50 -3.60
CA GLY A 546 -6.97 -36.51 -3.27
C GLY A 546 -5.53 -36.09 -3.59
N VAL A 547 -5.25 -34.78 -3.67
CA VAL A 547 -3.90 -34.26 -3.91
C VAL A 547 -3.13 -34.15 -2.60
N ASP A 548 -2.04 -34.91 -2.46
CA ASP A 548 -1.22 -34.91 -1.24
C ASP A 548 -0.70 -33.52 -0.85
N THR A 549 -0.59 -33.27 0.45
CA THR A 549 -0.20 -31.99 1.07
C THR A 549 1.21 -31.50 0.68
N GLY A 550 2.08 -32.37 0.19
CA GLY A 550 3.39 -32.02 -0.38
C GLY A 550 3.44 -31.90 -1.91
N ALA A 551 2.42 -32.36 -2.64
CA ALA A 551 2.43 -32.42 -4.11
C ALA A 551 1.79 -31.18 -4.76
N SER A 552 2.28 -30.77 -5.93
CA SER A 552 1.65 -29.73 -6.75
C SER A 552 0.45 -30.30 -7.51
N ALA A 553 -0.68 -29.60 -7.50
CA ALA A 553 -1.84 -29.98 -8.28
C ALA A 553 -1.60 -29.78 -9.79
N THR A 554 -1.99 -30.78 -10.58
CA THR A 554 -2.06 -30.74 -12.05
C THR A 554 -3.18 -29.81 -12.53
N GLU A 555 -3.18 -29.46 -13.82
CA GLU A 555 -4.27 -28.66 -14.41
C GLU A 555 -5.63 -29.36 -14.29
N GLU A 556 -5.66 -30.69 -14.48
CA GLU A 556 -6.86 -31.51 -14.32
C GLU A 556 -7.42 -31.50 -12.88
N GLU A 557 -6.55 -31.58 -11.87
CA GLU A 557 -6.96 -31.51 -10.46
C GLU A 557 -7.45 -30.11 -10.06
N MET A 558 -6.88 -29.07 -10.65
CA MET A 558 -7.38 -27.70 -10.50
C MET A 558 -8.73 -27.51 -11.20
N ASP A 559 -8.93 -28.15 -12.35
CA ASP A 559 -10.21 -28.18 -13.06
C ASP A 559 -11.28 -28.90 -12.23
N HIS A 560 -10.94 -29.99 -11.53
CA HIS A 560 -11.85 -30.63 -10.57
C HIS A 560 -12.26 -29.67 -9.45
N LEU A 561 -11.31 -28.96 -8.85
CA LEU A 561 -11.61 -27.98 -7.80
C LEU A 561 -12.53 -26.85 -8.31
N GLN A 562 -12.34 -26.43 -9.56
CA GLN A 562 -13.14 -25.37 -10.18
C GLN A 562 -14.52 -25.86 -10.57
N ALA A 563 -14.63 -27.12 -11.01
CA ALA A 563 -15.90 -27.77 -11.34
C ALA A 563 -16.82 -27.96 -10.11
N LEU A 564 -16.29 -27.90 -8.88
CA LEU A 564 -17.11 -27.86 -7.66
C LEU A 564 -17.98 -26.60 -7.58
N LEU A 565 -17.54 -25.50 -8.21
CA LEU A 565 -18.23 -24.23 -8.15
C LEU A 565 -19.43 -24.20 -9.09
N PRO A 566 -20.59 -23.74 -8.62
CA PRO A 566 -21.77 -23.64 -9.47
C PRO A 566 -21.65 -22.50 -10.50
N PRO A 567 -22.45 -22.54 -11.58
CA PRO A 567 -22.50 -21.47 -12.59
C PRO A 567 -22.66 -20.05 -12.06
N VAL A 568 -23.35 -19.84 -10.93
CA VAL A 568 -23.46 -18.53 -10.26
C VAL A 568 -22.18 -18.07 -9.58
N ALA A 569 -21.31 -19.02 -9.21
CA ALA A 569 -20.02 -18.78 -8.57
C ALA A 569 -18.84 -18.72 -9.56
N ALA A 570 -19.09 -18.98 -10.85
CA ALA A 570 -18.07 -18.96 -11.88
C ALA A 570 -18.52 -18.10 -13.06
N ARG A 571 -17.60 -17.34 -13.67
CA ARG A 571 -17.93 -16.66 -14.91
C ARG A 571 -18.22 -17.71 -15.99
N PRO A 572 -19.11 -17.43 -16.97
CA PRO A 572 -19.44 -18.39 -18.03
C PRO A 572 -18.23 -19.08 -18.67
N GLU A 573 -17.12 -18.36 -18.78
CA GLU A 573 -15.82 -18.82 -19.31
C GLU A 573 -14.89 -19.54 -18.32
N ASP A 574 -15.09 -19.37 -17.00
CA ASP A 574 -14.35 -20.09 -15.94
C ASP A 574 -15.12 -21.35 -15.50
N ARG A 575 -16.28 -21.63 -16.11
CA ARG A 575 -17.09 -22.80 -15.84
C ARG A 575 -16.42 -24.03 -16.42
N VAL A 576 -15.89 -24.86 -15.53
CA VAL A 576 -15.55 -26.24 -15.87
C VAL A 576 -16.82 -27.07 -15.80
N ILE A 577 -17.03 -27.94 -16.80
CA ILE A 577 -18.22 -28.78 -16.85
C ILE A 577 -18.17 -29.75 -15.65
N PRO A 578 -19.24 -29.88 -14.84
CA PRO A 578 -19.26 -30.81 -13.70
C PRO A 578 -18.98 -32.28 -14.05
N ALA A 579 -19.04 -32.65 -15.33
CA ALA A 579 -18.71 -33.98 -15.84
C ALA A 579 -17.25 -34.40 -15.56
N VAL A 580 -16.34 -33.43 -15.41
CA VAL A 580 -14.94 -33.68 -15.06
C VAL A 580 -14.84 -34.16 -13.59
N LEU A 581 -15.82 -33.86 -12.72
CA LEU A 581 -15.78 -34.29 -11.31
C LEU A 581 -15.87 -35.81 -11.14
N PRO A 582 -15.15 -36.36 -10.13
CA PRO A 582 -15.37 -37.72 -9.65
C PRO A 582 -16.84 -37.96 -9.31
N PRO A 583 -17.39 -39.18 -9.54
CA PRO A 583 -18.81 -39.47 -9.32
C PRO A 583 -19.33 -39.06 -7.93
N ARG A 584 -18.49 -39.18 -6.89
CA ARG A 584 -18.82 -38.81 -5.50
C ARG A 584 -19.08 -37.31 -5.29
N LEU A 585 -18.62 -36.44 -6.19
CA LEU A 585 -18.72 -34.98 -6.09
C LEU A 585 -19.69 -34.34 -7.10
N ARG A 586 -20.22 -35.10 -8.07
CA ARG A 586 -21.02 -34.56 -9.18
C ARG A 586 -22.30 -33.83 -8.75
N SER A 587 -22.87 -34.15 -7.59
CA SER A 587 -24.05 -33.47 -7.04
C SER A 587 -23.73 -32.12 -6.38
N VAL A 588 -22.47 -31.89 -5.96
CA VAL A 588 -22.08 -30.70 -5.18
C VAL A 588 -22.40 -29.38 -5.91
N PRO A 589 -22.05 -29.20 -7.21
CA PRO A 589 -22.33 -27.93 -7.89
C PRO A 589 -23.82 -27.63 -7.98
N HIS A 590 -24.67 -28.65 -8.16
CA HIS A 590 -26.11 -28.44 -8.23
C HIS A 590 -26.70 -28.00 -6.88
N LEU A 591 -26.26 -28.62 -5.78
CA LEU A 591 -26.67 -28.21 -4.43
C LEU A 591 -26.23 -26.77 -4.14
N LEU A 592 -24.98 -26.42 -4.46
CA LEU A 592 -24.47 -25.06 -4.27
C LEU A 592 -25.21 -24.02 -5.14
N GLU A 593 -25.60 -24.36 -6.38
CA GLU A 593 -26.40 -23.44 -7.23
C GLU A 593 -27.76 -23.16 -6.59
N ARG A 594 -28.45 -24.18 -6.05
CA ARG A 594 -29.72 -24.01 -5.31
C ARG A 594 -29.55 -23.11 -4.08
N MET A 595 -28.41 -23.23 -3.39
CA MET A 595 -28.09 -22.44 -2.20
C MET A 595 -27.73 -20.99 -2.50
N LEU A 596 -27.17 -20.70 -3.68
CA LEU A 596 -26.64 -19.39 -4.07
C LEU A 596 -27.56 -18.62 -5.04
N SER A 597 -28.70 -19.21 -5.40
CA SER A 597 -29.69 -18.62 -6.29
C SER A 597 -30.96 -18.26 -5.54
N LEU A 598 -31.58 -17.14 -5.94
CA LEU A 598 -32.92 -16.77 -5.48
C LEU A 598 -33.94 -17.60 -6.27
N ASP A 599 -34.72 -18.44 -5.60
CA ASP A 599 -35.87 -19.09 -6.22
C ASP A 599 -37.00 -18.07 -6.45
N GLU A 600 -37.64 -18.12 -7.61
CA GLU A 600 -38.81 -17.30 -7.96
C GLU A 600 -40.04 -17.67 -7.13
N SER A 601 -40.04 -18.85 -6.48
CA SER A 601 -41.14 -19.36 -5.65
C SER A 601 -41.27 -18.72 -4.26
N GLY A 602 -40.22 -18.04 -3.77
CA GLY A 602 -40.18 -17.45 -2.43
C GLY A 602 -40.11 -18.44 -1.26
N LEU A 603 -40.08 -19.76 -1.52
CA LEU A 603 -39.84 -20.80 -0.53
C LEU A 603 -38.34 -21.13 -0.52
N TRP A 604 -37.65 -20.74 0.55
CA TRP A 604 -36.20 -20.91 0.66
C TRP A 604 -35.85 -22.03 1.66
N GLU A 605 -35.55 -23.23 1.16
CA GLU A 605 -35.23 -24.42 1.96
C GLU A 605 -33.72 -24.53 2.27
N LEU A 606 -33.09 -23.45 2.76
CA LEU A 606 -31.64 -23.44 2.96
C LEU A 606 -31.16 -24.55 3.91
N ASP A 607 -31.89 -24.79 5.00
CA ASP A 607 -31.49 -25.78 6.01
C ASP A 607 -31.50 -27.21 5.46
N THR A 608 -32.53 -27.58 4.69
CA THR A 608 -32.61 -28.89 4.03
C THR A 608 -31.45 -29.08 3.05
N ILE A 609 -31.14 -28.06 2.24
CA ILE A 609 -30.04 -28.15 1.26
C ILE A 609 -28.67 -28.21 1.95
N LYS A 610 -28.49 -27.51 3.09
CA LYS A 610 -27.28 -27.61 3.92
C LYS A 610 -27.07 -29.03 4.44
N GLU A 611 -28.12 -29.70 4.89
CA GLU A 611 -28.06 -31.08 5.38
C GLU A 611 -27.73 -32.06 4.25
N GLU A 612 -28.36 -31.91 3.07
CA GLU A 612 -28.03 -32.68 1.88
C GLU A 612 -26.55 -32.52 1.48
N LEU A 613 -26.06 -31.27 1.42
CA LEU A 613 -24.67 -30.99 1.08
C LEU A 613 -23.70 -31.59 2.12
N ARG A 614 -24.01 -31.47 3.42
CA ARG A 614 -23.21 -32.06 4.49
C ARG A 614 -23.11 -33.58 4.33
N ALA A 615 -24.23 -34.26 4.08
CA ALA A 615 -24.23 -35.71 3.87
C ALA A 615 -23.38 -36.14 2.66
N VAL A 616 -23.42 -35.38 1.56
CA VAL A 616 -22.60 -35.63 0.37
C VAL A 616 -21.11 -35.45 0.67
N ILE A 617 -20.72 -34.36 1.35
CA ILE A 617 -19.34 -34.08 1.72
C ILE A 617 -18.80 -35.13 2.70
N ASP A 618 -19.58 -35.50 3.73
CA ASP A 618 -19.21 -36.55 4.69
C ASP A 618 -18.92 -37.88 3.98
N LYS A 619 -19.81 -38.29 3.06
CA LYS A 619 -19.61 -39.51 2.27
C LYS A 619 -18.38 -39.42 1.37
N ALA A 620 -18.13 -38.27 0.73
CA ALA A 620 -17.00 -38.08 -0.18
C ALA A 620 -15.64 -38.13 0.56
N VAL A 621 -15.54 -37.48 1.73
CA VAL A 621 -14.33 -37.51 2.57
C VAL A 621 -14.07 -38.93 3.08
N MET A 622 -15.10 -39.62 3.56
CA MET A 622 -15.00 -41.02 4.03
C MET A 622 -14.56 -41.97 2.92
N GLN A 623 -15.07 -41.79 1.70
CA GLN A 623 -14.71 -42.61 0.56
C GLN A 623 -13.26 -42.36 0.13
N LEU A 624 -12.83 -41.10 0.02
CA LEU A 624 -11.43 -40.78 -0.32
C LEU A 624 -10.44 -41.32 0.71
N ALA A 625 -10.78 -41.27 2.00
CA ALA A 625 -9.94 -41.83 3.06
C ALA A 625 -9.78 -43.36 2.95
N ARG A 626 -10.80 -44.07 2.45
CA ARG A 626 -10.72 -45.52 2.18
C ARG A 626 -9.94 -45.84 0.91
N ASP A 627 -9.97 -44.95 -0.07
CA ASP A 627 -9.29 -45.12 -1.36
C ASP A 627 -7.78 -44.78 -1.29
N ARG A 628 -7.32 -44.11 -0.22
CA ARG A 628 -5.92 -43.72 -0.02
C ARG A 628 -5.10 -44.96 0.40
N PRO A 629 -3.96 -45.27 -0.26
CA PRO A 629 -3.10 -46.37 0.18
C PRO A 629 -2.55 -46.08 1.58
N PRO A 630 -2.32 -47.10 2.44
CA PRO A 630 -1.77 -46.90 3.78
C PRO A 630 -0.41 -46.21 3.68
N GLN A 631 -0.28 -45.06 4.34
CA GLN A 631 0.99 -44.33 4.43
C GLN A 631 2.00 -45.22 5.18
N GLN A 632 3.11 -45.57 4.54
CA GLN A 632 4.29 -46.00 5.26
C GLN A 632 4.78 -44.77 6.05
N GLU A 633 4.58 -44.77 7.36
CA GLU A 633 5.20 -43.79 8.24
C GLU A 633 6.71 -43.85 8.02
N SER A 634 7.28 -42.75 7.52
CA SER A 634 8.71 -42.53 7.55
C SER A 634 9.13 -42.36 9.01
N GLU A 635 9.56 -43.45 9.62
CA GLU A 635 10.36 -43.45 10.85
C GLU A 635 11.64 -42.63 10.63
N THR A 636 11.60 -41.35 11.00
CA THR A 636 12.80 -40.60 11.33
C THR A 636 12.51 -39.70 12.53
N ALA A 637 12.31 -40.31 13.71
CA ALA A 637 12.53 -39.69 15.02
C ALA A 637 12.37 -40.69 16.18
N SER A 638 13.33 -41.59 16.38
CA SER A 638 13.63 -42.19 17.71
C SER A 638 14.86 -43.10 17.65
N GLU A 639 16.05 -42.54 17.81
CA GLU A 639 17.18 -43.29 18.36
C GLU A 639 17.09 -43.22 19.89
N THR A 640 16.89 -44.39 20.52
CA THR A 640 17.56 -44.91 21.73
C THR A 640 16.62 -45.84 22.49
N LEU A 641 16.91 -47.14 22.46
CA LEU A 641 16.95 -48.04 23.62
C LEU A 641 17.45 -49.43 23.17
N SER A 642 18.10 -50.10 24.10
CA SER A 642 19.07 -51.19 23.97
C SER A 642 18.52 -52.52 23.47
N ALA A 643 19.43 -53.29 22.84
CA ALA A 643 19.29 -54.71 22.61
C ALA A 643 19.36 -55.48 23.94
N ASP A 644 18.26 -56.12 24.31
CA ASP A 644 18.18 -57.43 24.98
C ASP A 644 16.70 -57.85 24.99
N ASP A 645 16.45 -59.16 24.99
CA ASP A 645 15.15 -59.85 24.95
C ASP A 645 14.57 -60.20 23.56
N ALA A 646 15.30 -61.07 22.86
CA ALA A 646 14.65 -62.06 22.00
C ALA A 646 14.15 -63.22 22.88
N GLU A 647 12.82 -63.37 23.00
CA GLU A 647 12.07 -64.64 23.14
C GLU A 647 10.67 -64.41 23.76
N ASN A 648 9.63 -64.29 22.94
CA ASN A 648 8.39 -65.09 23.10
C ASN A 648 7.32 -64.82 22.04
N CYS A 649 6.90 -65.92 21.40
CA CYS A 649 5.56 -66.31 20.99
C CYS A 649 4.46 -65.27 20.68
N GLY A 650 3.83 -65.46 19.52
CA GLY A 650 2.37 -65.40 19.41
C GLY A 650 1.82 -64.50 18.30
N ALA A 651 1.63 -65.07 17.11
CA ALA A 651 0.84 -64.46 16.06
C ALA A 651 -0.62 -64.29 16.53
N ALA A 652 -0.99 -63.06 16.89
CA ALA A 652 -2.37 -62.61 16.95
C ALA A 652 -2.56 -61.54 15.89
N GLN A 653 -3.28 -61.89 14.82
CA GLN A 653 -3.79 -60.94 13.84
C GLN A 653 -4.75 -59.98 14.55
N VAL A 654 -4.27 -58.79 14.91
CA VAL A 654 -5.12 -57.67 15.28
C VAL A 654 -5.89 -57.26 14.01
N PRO A 655 -7.22 -57.12 14.05
CA PRO A 655 -7.96 -56.63 12.89
C PRO A 655 -7.43 -55.25 12.53
N GLN A 656 -7.00 -55.04 11.28
CA GLN A 656 -6.68 -53.72 10.75
C GLN A 656 -7.90 -52.82 10.95
N GLN A 657 -7.86 -51.98 12.00
CA GLN A 657 -8.83 -50.94 12.21
C GLN A 657 -8.70 -49.95 11.05
N ALA A 658 -9.82 -49.64 10.41
CA ALA A 658 -9.89 -48.61 9.38
C ALA A 658 -9.31 -47.30 9.95
N PRO A 659 -8.59 -46.50 9.15
CA PRO A 659 -8.02 -45.24 9.63
C PRO A 659 -9.13 -44.37 10.25
N GLU A 660 -9.06 -44.14 11.57
CA GLU A 660 -9.97 -43.25 12.26
C GLU A 660 -9.72 -41.81 11.77
N LEU A 661 -10.67 -41.27 11.03
CA LEU A 661 -10.61 -39.89 10.56
C LEU A 661 -10.62 -38.94 11.75
N PRO A 662 -9.83 -37.83 11.71
CA PRO A 662 -9.84 -36.84 12.76
C PRO A 662 -11.27 -36.35 13.04
N PRO A 663 -11.69 -36.27 14.32
CA PRO A 663 -13.04 -35.84 14.66
C PRO A 663 -13.30 -34.43 14.10
N GLY A 664 -14.41 -34.30 13.34
CA GLY A 664 -14.83 -33.04 12.73
C GLY A 664 -14.16 -32.67 11.42
N LEU A 665 -13.33 -33.54 10.81
CA LEU A 665 -12.68 -33.26 9.53
C LEU A 665 -13.70 -32.92 8.43
N ALA A 666 -14.70 -33.77 8.22
CA ALA A 666 -15.70 -33.59 7.18
C ALA A 666 -16.56 -32.35 7.40
N GLY A 667 -16.90 -32.04 8.66
CA GLY A 667 -17.53 -30.76 9.04
C GLY A 667 -16.66 -29.57 8.64
N GLY A 668 -15.36 -29.62 8.89
CA GLY A 668 -14.42 -28.60 8.44
C GLY A 668 -14.39 -28.42 6.91
N VAL A 669 -14.37 -29.52 6.16
CA VAL A 669 -14.43 -29.50 4.68
C VAL A 669 -15.74 -28.91 4.18
N PHE A 670 -16.87 -29.24 4.80
CA PHE A 670 -18.18 -28.66 4.48
C PHE A 670 -18.17 -27.12 4.59
N HIS A 671 -17.66 -26.57 5.69
CA HIS A 671 -17.55 -25.12 5.85
C HIS A 671 -16.59 -24.48 4.84
N ALA A 672 -15.50 -25.18 4.49
CA ALA A 672 -14.55 -24.72 3.48
C ALA A 672 -15.18 -24.62 2.08
N VAL A 673 -15.96 -25.63 1.66
CA VAL A 673 -16.72 -25.61 0.39
C VAL A 673 -17.72 -24.47 0.38
N MET A 674 -18.50 -24.31 1.46
CA MET A 674 -19.47 -23.23 1.62
C MET A 674 -18.82 -21.85 1.49
N MET A 675 -17.74 -21.59 2.23
CA MET A 675 -17.03 -20.31 2.20
C MET A 675 -16.42 -20.01 0.82
N LYS A 676 -15.79 -21.01 0.17
CA LYS A 676 -15.25 -20.84 -1.19
C LYS A 676 -16.37 -20.50 -2.17
N ALA A 677 -17.48 -21.23 -2.15
CA ALA A 677 -18.59 -21.02 -3.09
C ALA A 677 -19.24 -19.64 -2.91
N TRP A 678 -19.57 -19.26 -1.67
CA TRP A 678 -20.19 -17.96 -1.37
C TRP A 678 -19.29 -16.78 -1.73
N LEU A 679 -18.02 -16.81 -1.30
CA LEU A 679 -17.09 -15.72 -1.57
C LEU A 679 -16.77 -15.62 -3.06
N THR A 680 -16.71 -16.73 -3.80
CA THR A 680 -16.49 -16.67 -5.26
C THR A 680 -17.72 -16.08 -5.98
N ALA A 681 -18.92 -16.51 -5.64
CA ALA A 681 -20.16 -15.95 -6.20
C ALA A 681 -20.34 -14.46 -5.88
N LEU A 682 -20.05 -14.07 -4.64
CA LEU A 682 -20.13 -12.67 -4.23
C LEU A 682 -19.08 -11.83 -4.97
N ASN A 683 -17.84 -12.32 -5.07
CA ASN A 683 -16.78 -11.66 -5.81
C ASN A 683 -17.16 -11.45 -7.27
N HIS A 684 -17.69 -12.49 -7.92
CA HIS A 684 -18.20 -12.40 -9.29
C HIS A 684 -19.30 -11.34 -9.43
N ALA A 685 -20.33 -11.38 -8.59
CA ALA A 685 -21.48 -10.49 -8.68
C ALA A 685 -21.08 -9.01 -8.49
N VAL A 686 -20.16 -8.72 -7.56
CA VAL A 686 -19.68 -7.35 -7.31
C VAL A 686 -18.81 -6.86 -8.47
N PHE A 687 -17.91 -7.68 -9.03
CA PHE A 687 -17.10 -7.26 -10.18
C PHE A 687 -17.93 -7.05 -11.45
N ASP A 688 -18.91 -7.90 -11.74
CA ASP A 688 -19.82 -7.71 -12.87
C ASP A 688 -20.63 -6.40 -12.72
N LEU A 689 -21.05 -6.06 -11.49
CA LEU A 689 -21.69 -4.77 -11.23
C LEU A 689 -20.72 -3.59 -11.37
N ALA A 690 -19.47 -3.75 -10.94
CA ALA A 690 -18.44 -2.71 -10.96
C ALA A 690 -18.09 -2.22 -12.38
N ASP A 691 -18.16 -3.10 -13.38
CA ASP A 691 -17.97 -2.75 -14.80
C ASP A 691 -18.99 -1.69 -15.27
N ARG A 692 -20.21 -1.72 -14.72
CA ARG A 692 -21.31 -0.81 -15.06
C ARG A 692 -21.40 0.38 -14.10
N ALA A 693 -20.74 0.30 -12.94
CA ALA A 693 -20.80 1.29 -11.88
C ALA A 693 -20.36 2.69 -12.34
N GLY A 694 -19.41 2.78 -13.27
CA GLY A 694 -18.97 4.06 -13.83
C GLY A 694 -20.06 4.80 -14.63
N GLU A 695 -20.85 4.08 -15.43
CA GLU A 695 -22.00 4.65 -16.15
C GLU A 695 -23.12 5.02 -15.17
N LEU A 696 -23.42 4.14 -14.21
CA LEU A 696 -24.39 4.41 -13.14
C LEU A 696 -24.03 5.65 -12.31
N ALA A 697 -22.74 5.83 -11.98
CA ALA A 697 -22.24 7.02 -11.29
C ALA A 697 -22.46 8.30 -12.11
N GLY A 698 -22.36 8.22 -13.45
CA GLY A 698 -22.66 9.33 -14.36
C GLY A 698 -24.12 9.80 -14.31
N HIS A 699 -25.03 8.94 -13.84
CA HIS A 699 -26.43 9.25 -13.59
C HIS A 699 -26.71 9.57 -12.10
N ALA A 700 -25.68 9.98 -11.37
CA ALA A 700 -25.80 10.57 -10.05
C ALA A 700 -26.39 9.62 -8.98
N ILE A 701 -26.01 8.33 -9.10
CA ILE A 701 -26.25 7.24 -8.16
C ILE A 701 -25.04 7.16 -7.22
N ASP A 702 -25.14 7.75 -6.03
CA ASP A 702 -23.97 7.99 -5.16
C ASP A 702 -23.26 6.70 -4.72
N GLY A 703 -24.01 5.63 -4.45
CA GLY A 703 -23.42 4.30 -4.14
C GLY A 703 -22.64 3.70 -5.31
N ALA A 704 -22.96 4.08 -6.56
CA ALA A 704 -22.28 3.57 -7.75
C ALA A 704 -20.94 4.27 -7.96
N ALA A 705 -20.80 5.54 -7.55
CA ALA A 705 -19.52 6.22 -7.52
C ALA A 705 -18.57 5.53 -6.54
N THR A 706 -19.01 5.25 -5.31
CA THR A 706 -18.21 4.48 -4.34
C THR A 706 -17.84 3.09 -4.87
N LEU A 707 -18.77 2.38 -5.52
CA LEU A 707 -18.46 1.08 -6.12
C LEU A 707 -17.46 1.19 -7.29
N ALA A 708 -17.62 2.18 -8.17
CA ALA A 708 -16.71 2.43 -9.29
C ALA A 708 -15.32 2.84 -8.81
N ASP A 709 -15.27 3.67 -7.77
CA ASP A 709 -14.04 4.18 -7.17
C ASP A 709 -13.34 3.13 -6.32
N THR A 710 -14.07 2.17 -5.71
CA THR A 710 -13.51 1.10 -4.85
C THR A 710 -13.14 -0.17 -5.63
N VAL A 711 -14.06 -0.66 -6.45
CA VAL A 711 -13.92 -1.92 -7.18
C VAL A 711 -13.71 -1.69 -8.68
N GLY A 712 -14.42 -0.70 -9.23
CA GLY A 712 -14.52 -0.46 -10.68
C GLY A 712 -13.30 0.11 -11.37
N HIS A 713 -13.52 0.51 -12.62
CA HIS A 713 -12.46 0.76 -13.61
C HIS A 713 -12.02 2.22 -13.74
N ARG A 714 -12.60 3.13 -12.96
CA ARG A 714 -12.25 4.56 -12.95
C ARG A 714 -11.27 4.85 -11.83
N ASP A 715 -10.00 4.55 -12.04
CA ASP A 715 -8.93 5.08 -11.18
C ASP A 715 -8.17 6.14 -11.97
N THR A 716 -8.62 7.39 -11.87
CA THR A 716 -7.98 8.53 -12.56
C THR A 716 -6.57 8.70 -12.00
N GLY A 717 -5.58 8.47 -12.85
CA GLY A 717 -4.17 8.64 -12.51
C GLY A 717 -3.40 7.33 -12.37
N ASN A 718 -4.02 6.17 -12.15
CA ASN A 718 -3.34 4.89 -11.96
C ASN A 718 -2.92 4.26 -13.30
N VAL A 719 -1.61 4.13 -13.52
CA VAL A 719 -1.04 3.72 -14.82
C VAL A 719 -0.73 2.23 -14.87
N VAL A 720 -0.66 1.54 -13.72
CA VAL A 720 -0.36 0.10 -13.66
C VAL A 720 -1.42 -0.61 -12.80
N PRO A 721 -2.65 -0.79 -13.31
CA PRO A 721 -3.83 -1.05 -12.47
C PRO A 721 -3.92 -2.47 -11.86
N PHE A 722 -3.12 -3.43 -12.32
CA PHE A 722 -3.23 -4.86 -11.95
C PHE A 722 -1.94 -5.51 -11.45
N GLY A 723 -0.85 -4.75 -11.41
CA GLY A 723 0.48 -5.24 -11.04
C GLY A 723 0.89 -6.57 -11.67
N PRO A 724 1.79 -7.32 -11.03
CA PRO A 724 2.43 -8.46 -11.69
C PRO A 724 1.50 -9.68 -11.79
N LEU A 725 0.40 -9.74 -11.03
CA LEU A 725 -0.62 -10.79 -11.20
C LEU A 725 -1.44 -10.63 -12.47
N GLY A 726 -1.52 -9.42 -13.03
CA GLY A 726 -2.35 -9.10 -14.20
C GLY A 726 -3.85 -9.11 -13.91
N GLN A 727 -4.26 -9.19 -12.64
CA GLN A 727 -5.66 -9.11 -12.21
C GLN A 727 -5.78 -8.42 -10.84
N GLN A 728 -6.96 -7.91 -10.51
CA GLN A 728 -7.25 -7.39 -9.16
C GLN A 728 -7.25 -8.53 -8.15
N ILE A 729 -6.67 -8.28 -6.99
CA ILE A 729 -6.83 -9.16 -5.84
C ILE A 729 -7.91 -8.57 -4.94
N SER A 730 -8.95 -9.33 -4.68
CA SER A 730 -9.97 -9.01 -3.70
C SER A 730 -9.97 -10.05 -2.59
N GLY A 731 -10.42 -9.62 -1.42
CA GLY A 731 -10.76 -10.52 -0.33
C GLY A 731 -11.74 -9.86 0.60
N PHE A 732 -12.20 -10.62 1.59
CA PHE A 732 -13.32 -10.26 2.44
C PHE A 732 -12.88 -10.19 3.89
N ARG A 733 -13.51 -9.30 4.66
CA ARG A 733 -13.28 -9.18 6.10
C ARG A 733 -14.62 -9.12 6.82
N PHE A 734 -14.71 -9.85 7.92
CA PHE A 734 -15.82 -9.74 8.85
C PHE A 734 -15.39 -8.90 10.05
N GLU A 735 -16.18 -7.90 10.40
CA GLU A 735 -15.98 -7.06 11.58
C GLU A 735 -17.15 -7.21 12.54
N GLY A 736 -16.92 -6.97 13.84
CA GLY A 736 -17.98 -6.96 14.86
C GLY A 736 -18.54 -8.33 15.26
N LEU A 737 -17.91 -9.44 14.87
CA LEU A 737 -18.36 -10.80 15.24
C LEU A 737 -18.03 -11.21 16.70
N ASP A 738 -16.95 -10.64 17.27
CA ASP A 738 -16.38 -11.09 18.55
C ASP A 738 -16.73 -10.20 19.74
N ASP A 739 -17.37 -9.05 19.49
CA ASP A 739 -17.75 -8.08 20.50
C ASP A 739 -19.28 -8.04 20.58
N PRO A 740 -19.89 -8.48 21.70
CA PRO A 740 -21.35 -8.49 21.86
C PRO A 740 -21.97 -7.09 21.82
N THR A 741 -21.17 -6.03 21.94
CA THR A 741 -21.58 -4.64 21.81
C THR A 741 -21.31 -4.06 20.42
N ALA A 742 -20.39 -4.65 19.65
CA ALA A 742 -20.14 -4.27 18.26
C ALA A 742 -21.16 -4.93 17.33
N LYS A 743 -21.34 -4.33 16.15
CA LYS A 743 -22.38 -4.75 15.20
C LYS A 743 -21.73 -5.39 13.97
N PRO A 744 -22.12 -6.63 13.59
CA PRO A 744 -21.47 -7.35 12.50
C PRO A 744 -21.51 -6.65 11.14
N ARG A 745 -20.41 -6.75 10.38
CA ARG A 745 -20.26 -6.18 9.03
C ARG A 745 -19.45 -7.11 8.12
N LEU A 746 -19.79 -7.11 6.84
CA LEU A 746 -19.02 -7.76 5.77
C LEU A 746 -18.43 -6.68 4.85
N LEU A 747 -17.10 -6.69 4.74
CA LEU A 747 -16.33 -5.79 3.90
C LEU A 747 -15.66 -6.58 2.77
N MET A 748 -15.60 -5.98 1.59
CA MET A 748 -14.71 -6.41 0.51
C MET A 748 -13.56 -5.43 0.38
N GLU A 749 -12.34 -5.93 0.44
CA GLU A 749 -11.12 -5.16 0.24
C GLU A 749 -10.48 -5.52 -1.08
N VAL A 750 -10.19 -4.50 -1.90
CA VAL A 750 -9.53 -4.66 -3.19
C VAL A 750 -8.14 -4.04 -3.13
N LEU A 751 -7.14 -4.86 -3.46
CA LEU A 751 -5.76 -4.43 -3.63
C LEU A 751 -5.58 -3.80 -5.00
N ARG A 752 -4.84 -2.69 -5.05
CA ARG A 752 -4.63 -1.91 -6.26
C ARG A 752 -3.17 -1.77 -6.62
N GLY A 753 -2.95 -1.72 -7.94
CA GLY A 753 -1.76 -1.16 -8.52
C GLY A 753 -0.52 -2.02 -8.37
N ASP A 754 0.60 -1.40 -8.73
CA ASP A 754 1.94 -1.89 -8.45
C ASP A 754 2.81 -0.72 -8.01
N PRO A 755 2.85 -0.42 -6.70
CA PRO A 755 3.67 0.66 -6.19
C PRO A 755 5.15 0.54 -6.57
N HIS A 756 5.69 -0.66 -6.81
CA HIS A 756 7.08 -0.80 -7.28
C HIS A 756 7.22 -0.24 -8.69
N THR A 757 6.44 -0.74 -9.65
CA THR A 757 6.51 -0.27 -11.04
C THR A 757 6.15 1.21 -11.14
N GLU A 758 5.09 1.66 -10.45
CA GLU A 758 4.70 3.07 -10.48
C GLU A 758 5.78 4.00 -9.92
N THR A 759 6.49 3.59 -8.87
CA THR A 759 7.56 4.40 -8.26
C THR A 759 8.82 4.39 -9.12
N ALA A 760 9.24 3.22 -9.60
CA ALA A 760 10.45 3.07 -10.43
C ALA A 760 10.32 3.79 -11.79
N PHE A 761 9.13 3.77 -12.40
CA PHE A 761 8.88 4.35 -13.72
C PHE A 761 8.02 5.61 -13.67
N LEU A 762 8.01 6.32 -12.53
CA LEU A 762 7.21 7.53 -12.35
C LEU A 762 7.53 8.61 -13.39
N GLY A 763 8.83 8.85 -13.66
CA GLY A 763 9.30 9.81 -14.66
C GLY A 763 9.23 9.30 -16.09
N ASP A 764 8.84 8.04 -16.28
CA ASP A 764 8.84 7.35 -17.56
C ASP A 764 7.42 7.10 -18.09
N ILE A 765 6.98 5.84 -18.22
CA ILE A 765 5.67 5.48 -18.76
C ILE A 765 4.51 6.13 -18.00
N VAL A 766 4.67 6.37 -16.69
CA VAL A 766 3.66 7.05 -15.88
C VAL A 766 3.54 8.53 -16.29
N SER A 767 4.66 9.23 -16.46
CA SER A 767 4.67 10.62 -16.92
C SER A 767 4.24 10.76 -18.38
N LEU A 768 4.66 9.83 -19.25
CA LEU A 768 4.20 9.78 -20.65
C LEU A 768 2.69 9.60 -20.74
N ALA A 769 2.10 8.77 -19.88
CA ALA A 769 0.65 8.57 -19.85
C ALA A 769 -0.12 9.79 -19.32
N LEU A 770 0.37 10.42 -18.25
CA LEU A 770 -0.37 11.49 -17.57
C LEU A 770 -0.11 12.88 -18.17
N ALA A 771 1.12 13.14 -18.61
CA ALA A 771 1.57 14.44 -19.09
C ALA A 771 2.03 14.43 -20.55
N GLY A 772 2.08 13.27 -21.23
CA GLY A 772 2.57 13.17 -22.62
C GLY A 772 4.08 13.27 -22.76
N HIS A 773 4.83 13.48 -21.67
CA HIS A 773 6.27 13.69 -21.67
C HIS A 773 6.93 12.96 -20.50
N ARG A 774 8.15 12.45 -20.72
CA ARG A 774 9.03 12.00 -19.62
C ARG A 774 9.39 13.17 -18.69
N ARG A 775 9.64 12.86 -17.42
CA ARG A 775 10.04 13.80 -16.36
C ARG A 775 11.27 13.32 -15.63
N VAL A 776 12.02 14.27 -15.09
CA VAL A 776 13.10 13.94 -14.15
C VAL A 776 12.48 13.68 -12.78
N VAL A 777 12.77 12.53 -12.19
CA VAL A 777 12.30 12.15 -10.86
C VAL A 777 13.50 11.74 -10.02
N LEU A 778 13.66 12.40 -8.87
CA LEU A 778 14.68 12.07 -7.87
C LEU A 778 14.00 11.49 -6.63
N GLY A 779 14.22 10.21 -6.36
CA GLY A 779 13.85 9.57 -5.10
C GLY A 779 15.01 9.57 -4.12
N MET A 780 14.81 10.11 -2.92
CA MET A 780 15.80 10.12 -1.86
C MET A 780 15.37 9.21 -0.71
N SER A 781 16.26 8.37 -0.21
CA SER A 781 15.98 7.54 0.97
C SER A 781 17.24 7.23 1.76
N ALA A 782 17.08 6.79 3.01
CA ALA A 782 18.15 6.15 3.77
C ALA A 782 18.11 4.62 3.66
N THR A 783 16.96 4.05 3.27
CA THR A 783 16.70 2.60 3.34
C THR A 783 16.02 2.03 2.11
N GLY A 784 15.98 2.78 1.00
CA GLY A 784 15.37 2.34 -0.27
C GLY A 784 16.08 1.16 -0.94
N TYR A 785 17.31 0.84 -0.54
CA TYR A 785 18.06 -0.32 -1.02
C TYR A 785 18.31 -1.33 0.10
N LEU A 786 17.27 -2.09 0.48
CA LEU A 786 17.39 -3.20 1.41
C LEU A 786 16.81 -4.47 0.79
N PRO A 787 17.63 -5.32 0.15
CA PRO A 787 17.15 -6.52 -0.51
C PRO A 787 16.25 -7.36 0.41
N ARG A 788 15.28 -8.07 -0.17
CA ARG A 788 14.21 -8.79 0.56
C ARG A 788 13.21 -7.93 1.35
N ALA A 789 13.46 -6.67 1.67
CA ALA A 789 12.46 -5.82 2.34
C ALA A 789 11.33 -5.42 1.37
N ALA A 790 10.34 -6.30 1.19
CA ALA A 790 9.37 -6.22 0.10
C ALA A 790 8.63 -4.88 -0.02
N ARG A 791 8.33 -4.21 1.09
CA ARG A 791 7.60 -2.93 1.07
C ARG A 791 8.46 -1.72 0.74
N THR A 792 9.69 -1.68 1.25
CA THR A 792 10.54 -0.49 1.26
C THR A 792 11.66 -0.54 0.24
N HIS A 793 12.06 -1.73 -0.21
CA HIS A 793 13.05 -1.86 -1.26
C HIS A 793 12.48 -1.38 -2.60
N LEU A 794 13.19 -0.47 -3.27
CA LEU A 794 12.76 0.14 -4.54
C LEU A 794 13.00 -0.77 -5.75
N LEU A 795 13.54 -1.98 -5.56
CA LEU A 795 13.92 -2.92 -6.62
C LEU A 795 14.91 -2.33 -7.65
N ALA A 796 15.63 -1.28 -7.26
CA ALA A 796 16.61 -0.60 -8.08
C ALA A 796 17.83 -0.23 -7.23
N GLU A 797 19.02 -0.36 -7.80
CA GLU A 797 20.24 0.10 -7.14
C GLU A 797 20.26 1.62 -7.01
N PRO A 798 20.81 2.18 -5.91
CA PRO A 798 21.02 3.61 -5.82
C PRO A 798 22.02 4.04 -6.89
N GLN A 799 21.65 5.04 -7.68
CA GLN A 799 22.55 5.64 -8.65
C GLN A 799 23.67 6.41 -7.95
N TRP A 800 23.30 7.10 -6.88
CA TRP A 800 24.23 7.75 -5.97
C TRP A 800 23.99 7.23 -4.54
N ALA A 801 25.06 6.82 -3.87
CA ALA A 801 25.01 6.28 -2.53
C ALA A 801 26.16 6.85 -1.70
N MET A 802 25.83 7.38 -0.53
CA MET A 802 26.78 7.70 0.52
C MET A 802 26.61 6.67 1.63
N PRO A 803 27.56 5.76 1.87
CA PRO A 803 27.50 4.86 3.01
C PRO A 803 27.74 5.58 4.33
N ASP A 804 27.35 4.95 5.42
CA ASP A 804 27.72 5.40 6.74
C ASP A 804 29.20 5.10 7.05
N ALA A 805 30.03 6.16 7.07
CA ALA A 805 31.47 6.08 7.28
C ALA A 805 31.90 6.22 8.75
N GLN A 806 30.98 6.40 9.70
CA GLN A 806 31.35 6.54 11.11
C GLN A 806 31.44 5.18 11.80
N ARG A 807 32.67 4.70 11.95
CA ARG A 807 32.96 3.46 12.67
C ARG A 807 32.56 3.56 14.15
N GLY A 808 31.88 2.54 14.68
CA GLY A 808 31.38 2.53 16.05
C GLY A 808 30.30 3.59 16.32
N GLY A 809 29.66 4.17 15.30
CA GLY A 809 28.55 5.12 15.48
C GLY A 809 27.25 4.48 15.98
N LEU A 810 27.16 3.15 15.92
CA LEU A 810 26.05 2.33 16.42
C LEU A 810 26.64 1.22 17.29
N SER A 811 26.02 0.94 18.43
CA SER A 811 26.32 -0.23 19.26
C SER A 811 25.04 -1.00 19.53
N ILE A 812 25.06 -2.32 19.37
CA ILE A 812 23.86 -3.17 19.50
C ILE A 812 23.97 -4.04 20.75
N PHE A 813 22.97 -3.97 21.63
CA PHE A 813 22.94 -4.66 22.91
C PHE A 813 21.78 -5.66 23.03
N ARG A 814 22.07 -6.78 23.69
CA ARG A 814 21.06 -7.73 24.18
C ARG A 814 20.68 -7.31 25.59
N SER A 815 19.45 -6.85 25.79
CA SER A 815 19.01 -6.27 27.08
C SER A 815 17.73 -6.91 27.61
N THR A 816 17.54 -8.19 27.31
CA THR A 816 16.37 -8.92 27.78
C THR A 816 16.43 -9.19 29.27
N PRO A 817 15.38 -8.79 30.03
CA PRO A 817 15.30 -9.12 31.43
C PRO A 817 15.01 -10.61 31.64
N VAL A 818 15.65 -11.19 32.65
CA VAL A 818 15.50 -12.59 33.06
C VAL A 818 14.76 -12.64 34.39
N VAL A 819 13.69 -13.41 34.45
CA VAL A 819 12.91 -13.68 35.67
C VAL A 819 12.80 -15.19 35.82
N ASP A 820 13.09 -15.71 37.02
CA ASP A 820 13.08 -17.15 37.32
C ASP A 820 13.90 -18.00 36.33
N ASN A 821 15.11 -17.52 35.98
CA ASN A 821 16.00 -18.11 34.97
C ASN A 821 15.40 -18.25 33.56
N ARG A 822 14.34 -17.50 33.24
CA ARG A 822 13.74 -17.45 31.90
C ARG A 822 13.72 -16.03 31.36
N SER A 823 14.10 -15.89 30.09
CA SER A 823 13.98 -14.64 29.35
C SER A 823 12.51 -14.24 29.20
N LEU A 824 12.16 -13.01 29.54
CA LEU A 824 10.81 -12.50 29.33
C LEU A 824 10.58 -12.22 27.84
N ALA A 825 9.61 -12.91 27.24
CA ALA A 825 9.24 -12.75 25.83
C ALA A 825 7.76 -12.35 25.69
N VAL A 826 7.50 -11.41 24.78
CA VAL A 826 6.15 -10.95 24.40
C VAL A 826 5.78 -11.43 22.99
N GLY A 827 6.76 -11.49 22.07
CA GLY A 827 6.60 -11.73 20.63
C GLY A 827 5.86 -13.01 20.19
N SER A 828 5.50 -13.90 21.12
CA SER A 828 4.79 -15.17 20.85
C SER A 828 3.66 -15.46 21.86
N THR A 829 3.29 -14.49 22.70
CA THR A 829 2.31 -14.67 23.77
C THR A 829 0.86 -14.55 23.26
N PRO A 830 -0.08 -15.39 23.75
CA PRO A 830 -1.51 -15.22 23.50
C PRO A 830 -2.01 -13.80 23.85
N PHE A 831 -2.91 -13.24 23.03
CA PHE A 831 -3.33 -11.84 23.15
C PHE A 831 -3.82 -11.42 24.54
N HIS A 832 -4.54 -12.30 25.25
CA HIS A 832 -5.10 -11.99 26.57
C HIS A 832 -4.04 -11.84 27.67
N GLU A 833 -2.89 -12.49 27.53
CA GLU A 833 -1.74 -12.39 28.43
C GLU A 833 -0.74 -11.30 27.99
N ARG A 834 -0.92 -10.71 26.80
CA ARG A 834 0.08 -9.78 26.24
C ARG A 834 0.27 -8.55 27.10
N ASP A 835 -0.78 -7.94 27.64
CA ASP A 835 -0.61 -6.73 28.47
C ASP A 835 0.16 -7.05 29.75
N GLU A 836 -0.13 -8.19 30.39
CA GLU A 836 0.58 -8.66 31.57
C GLU A 836 2.06 -8.92 31.25
N ARG A 837 2.35 -9.58 30.13
CA ARG A 837 3.75 -9.78 29.69
C ARG A 837 4.46 -8.50 29.33
N VAL A 838 3.77 -7.52 28.71
CA VAL A 838 4.33 -6.20 28.41
C VAL A 838 4.67 -5.46 29.71
N ALA A 839 3.79 -5.52 30.71
CA ALA A 839 4.04 -4.94 32.02
C ALA A 839 5.23 -5.62 32.74
N ALA A 840 5.29 -6.96 32.72
CA ALA A 840 6.39 -7.72 33.30
C ALA A 840 7.73 -7.39 32.61
N LEU A 841 7.73 -7.27 31.27
CA LEU A 841 8.91 -6.89 30.49
C LEU A 841 9.40 -5.48 30.86
N ALA A 842 8.48 -4.52 30.97
CA ALA A 842 8.80 -3.15 31.37
C ALA A 842 9.37 -3.08 32.79
N GLY A 843 8.76 -3.78 33.74
CA GLY A 843 9.22 -3.85 35.12
C GLY A 843 10.59 -4.51 35.25
N GLY A 844 10.82 -5.61 34.52
CA GLY A 844 12.10 -6.31 34.50
C GLY A 844 13.23 -5.51 33.84
N TYR A 845 12.91 -4.67 32.84
CA TYR A 845 13.90 -3.83 32.15
C TYR A 845 14.25 -2.54 32.91
N ALA A 846 13.40 -2.09 33.85
CA ALA A 846 13.59 -0.83 34.58
C ALA A 846 14.97 -0.67 35.26
N PRO A 847 15.53 -1.68 35.96
CA PRO A 847 16.86 -1.58 36.56
C PRO A 847 17.97 -1.30 35.53
N THR A 848 17.93 -2.00 34.39
CA THR A 848 18.90 -1.84 33.30
C THR A 848 18.80 -0.43 32.71
N LEU A 849 17.58 0.03 32.38
CA LEU A 849 17.37 1.36 31.83
C LEU A 849 17.87 2.47 32.77
N ILE A 850 17.59 2.37 34.08
CA ILE A 850 18.04 3.36 35.07
C ILE A 850 19.57 3.37 35.14
N SER A 851 20.21 2.20 35.13
CA SER A 851 21.67 2.09 35.12
C SER A 851 22.27 2.74 33.87
N ASP A 852 21.72 2.46 32.69
CA ASP A 852 22.19 3.02 31.43
C ASP A 852 22.01 4.53 31.36
N LEU A 853 20.84 5.06 31.73
CA LEU A 853 20.61 6.51 31.75
C LEU A 853 21.54 7.23 32.74
N ARG A 854 21.83 6.63 33.90
CA ARG A 854 22.82 7.18 34.85
C ARG A 854 24.22 7.20 34.25
N ARG A 855 24.65 6.09 33.63
CA ARG A 855 25.95 6.01 32.93
C ARG A 855 26.06 7.09 31.86
N LEU A 856 25.04 7.24 31.02
CA LEU A 856 25.00 8.26 29.97
C LEU A 856 24.95 9.69 30.54
N ALA A 857 24.32 9.90 31.69
CA ALA A 857 24.27 11.19 32.36
C ALA A 857 25.59 11.57 33.04
N THR A 858 26.40 10.58 33.46
CA THR A 858 27.72 10.81 34.07
C THR A 858 28.82 11.10 33.06
N ASP A 859 28.69 10.62 31.82
CA ASP A 859 29.65 10.92 30.76
C ASP A 859 29.39 12.33 30.18
N MET A 860 30.39 13.20 30.25
CA MET A 860 30.32 14.57 29.74
C MET A 860 29.92 14.64 28.26
N ALA A 861 30.30 13.65 27.44
CA ALA A 861 29.98 13.63 26.02
C ALA A 861 28.48 13.35 25.77
N THR A 862 27.86 12.54 26.62
CA THR A 862 26.45 12.10 26.43
C THR A 862 25.47 12.74 27.41
N ALA A 863 25.92 13.43 28.45
CA ALA A 863 25.07 13.94 29.53
C ALA A 863 23.89 14.78 29.04
N HIS A 864 24.15 15.70 28.10
CA HIS A 864 23.14 16.59 27.52
C HIS A 864 22.10 15.86 26.62
N ARG A 865 22.35 14.59 26.31
CA ARG A 865 21.56 13.70 25.44
C ARG A 865 21.28 12.33 26.08
N ALA A 866 21.38 12.23 27.41
CA ALA A 866 21.11 11.03 28.19
C ALA A 866 19.60 10.75 28.28
N ARG A 867 19.01 10.35 27.16
CA ARG A 867 17.58 10.07 27.01
C ARG A 867 17.35 8.80 26.21
N ALA A 868 16.24 8.13 26.52
CA ALA A 868 15.84 6.89 25.87
C ALA A 868 14.60 7.07 25.00
N LEU A 869 14.60 6.40 23.85
CA LEU A 869 13.42 6.18 23.03
C LEU A 869 13.07 4.69 23.02
N ILE A 870 11.89 4.35 23.53
CA ILE A 870 11.41 2.97 23.59
C ILE A 870 10.31 2.76 22.56
N ALA A 871 10.57 1.90 21.59
CA ALA A 871 9.64 1.54 20.52
C ALA A 871 8.82 0.29 20.87
N VAL A 872 7.50 0.39 20.74
CA VAL A 872 6.52 -0.71 20.92
C VAL A 872 5.65 -0.87 19.67
N ASN A 873 4.74 -1.86 19.61
CA ASN A 873 3.92 -2.09 18.40
C ASN A 873 2.59 -1.30 18.39
N SER A 874 2.12 -0.75 19.52
CA SER A 874 0.83 -0.05 19.58
C SER A 874 0.72 0.97 20.71
N TYR A 875 -0.22 1.93 20.58
CA TYR A 875 -0.50 2.92 21.63
C TYR A 875 -0.95 2.27 22.95
N ARG A 876 -1.70 1.18 22.89
CA ARG A 876 -2.11 0.41 24.07
C ARG A 876 -0.91 -0.16 24.80
N GLN A 877 0.01 -0.80 24.07
CA GLN A 877 1.27 -1.28 24.65
C GLN A 877 2.13 -0.14 25.18
N ALA A 878 2.15 1.02 24.51
CA ALA A 878 2.91 2.18 24.98
C ALA A 878 2.44 2.62 26.37
N ARG A 879 1.12 2.70 26.60
CA ARG A 879 0.55 3.06 27.90
C ARG A 879 0.81 1.99 28.97
N VAL A 880 0.61 0.71 28.65
CA VAL A 880 0.88 -0.41 29.58
C VAL A 880 2.36 -0.45 29.98
N PHE A 881 3.26 -0.38 29.01
CA PHE A 881 4.70 -0.37 29.25
C PHE A 881 5.12 0.83 30.09
N ALA A 882 4.57 2.01 29.81
CA ALA A 882 4.90 3.24 30.53
C ALA A 882 4.47 3.20 32.00
N THR A 883 3.25 2.75 32.28
CA THR A 883 2.75 2.62 33.66
C THR A 883 3.62 1.65 34.47
N ALA A 884 3.89 0.46 33.92
CA ALA A 884 4.71 -0.54 34.59
C ALA A 884 6.17 -0.08 34.78
N LEU A 885 6.75 0.62 33.78
CA LEU A 885 8.08 1.19 33.90
C LEU A 885 8.15 2.28 34.99
N TYR A 886 7.14 3.15 35.06
CA TYR A 886 7.04 4.21 36.06
C TYR A 886 6.97 3.64 37.48
N GLU A 887 6.09 2.66 37.70
CA GLU A 887 5.91 2.00 39.00
C GLU A 887 7.17 1.26 39.45
N ALA A 888 7.80 0.51 38.54
CA ALA A 888 9.05 -0.20 38.83
C ALA A 888 10.21 0.76 39.13
N ALA A 889 10.34 1.85 38.38
CA ALA A 889 11.36 2.87 38.65
C ALA A 889 11.14 3.53 40.02
N LEU A 890 9.89 3.85 40.36
CA LEU A 890 9.54 4.43 41.66
C LEU A 890 9.86 3.47 42.82
N ALA A 891 9.57 2.17 42.65
CA ALA A 891 9.93 1.14 43.62
C ALA A 891 11.44 1.01 43.83
N LEU A 892 12.24 1.33 42.81
CA LEU A 892 13.72 1.40 42.88
C LEU A 892 14.25 2.76 43.39
N GLY A 893 13.36 3.65 43.85
CA GLY A 893 13.72 4.97 44.36
C GLY A 893 14.14 5.97 43.27
N HIS A 894 13.73 5.77 42.02
CA HIS A 894 14.06 6.65 40.90
C HIS A 894 12.80 7.23 40.23
N ARG A 895 12.76 8.55 40.05
CA ARG A 895 11.62 9.22 39.39
C ARG A 895 11.97 9.54 37.95
N LEU A 896 11.47 8.74 37.00
CA LEU A 896 11.61 8.98 35.57
C LEU A 896 10.53 9.95 35.06
N LYS A 897 10.91 10.92 34.23
CA LYS A 897 9.99 11.77 33.46
C LYS A 897 9.64 11.09 32.14
N ILE A 898 8.54 10.35 32.14
CA ILE A 898 8.10 9.53 31.01
C ILE A 898 7.08 10.29 30.15
N PHE A 899 7.35 10.31 28.86
CA PHE A 899 6.46 10.80 27.81
C PHE A 899 5.93 9.62 27.01
N VAL A 900 4.62 9.59 26.76
CA VAL A 900 3.95 8.49 26.06
C VAL A 900 3.17 9.01 24.87
N ALA A 901 3.41 8.42 23.72
CA ALA A 901 2.68 8.74 22.51
C ALA A 901 1.19 8.44 22.67
N THR A 902 0.34 9.35 22.23
CA THR A 902 -1.11 9.18 22.12
C THR A 902 -1.57 9.40 20.67
N PRO A 903 -2.65 8.77 20.19
CA PRO A 903 -3.21 9.08 18.88
C PRO A 903 -3.69 10.53 18.80
N ASP A 904 -3.69 11.09 17.58
CA ASP A 904 -4.15 12.46 17.31
C ASP A 904 -5.66 12.62 17.54
N THR A 905 -6.41 11.52 17.43
CA THR A 905 -7.84 11.43 17.78
C THR A 905 -7.98 10.70 19.10
N ASP A 906 -8.81 11.24 20.00
CA ASP A 906 -9.05 10.61 21.29
C ASP A 906 -9.62 9.20 21.11
N ASN A 907 -9.10 8.26 21.90
CA ASN A 907 -9.49 6.87 21.85
C ASN A 907 -9.82 6.39 23.28
N PRO A 908 -11.11 6.29 23.63
CA PRO A 908 -11.54 5.94 24.98
C PRO A 908 -11.19 4.50 25.38
N ASP A 909 -10.85 3.63 24.41
CA ASP A 909 -10.49 2.23 24.67
C ASP A 909 -9.04 2.06 25.16
N LEU A 910 -8.24 3.13 25.17
CA LEU A 910 -6.85 3.08 25.62
C LEU A 910 -6.76 3.09 27.16
N PRO A 911 -5.89 2.27 27.78
CA PRO A 911 -5.70 2.24 29.23
C PRO A 911 -5.37 3.64 29.78
N ALA A 912 -5.84 3.95 30.98
CA ALA A 912 -5.43 5.16 31.68
C ALA A 912 -3.94 5.08 32.08
N VAL A 913 -3.28 6.23 32.19
CA VAL A 913 -1.92 6.35 32.71
C VAL A 913 -1.90 7.25 33.95
N PRO A 914 -0.99 7.02 34.91
CA PRO A 914 -0.79 7.92 36.04
C PRO A 914 -0.59 9.38 35.63
N ASN A 915 -1.09 10.33 36.44
CA ASN A 915 -0.94 11.78 36.19
C ASN A 915 0.53 12.27 36.10
N ALA A 916 1.48 11.47 36.60
CA ALA A 916 2.91 11.76 36.50
C ALA A 916 3.49 11.50 35.10
N ILE A 917 2.77 10.75 34.25
CA ILE A 917 3.16 10.43 32.88
C ILE A 917 2.54 11.46 31.95
N THR A 918 3.35 12.03 31.06
CA THR A 918 2.87 13.04 30.09
C THR A 918 2.47 12.38 28.79
N LEU A 919 1.21 12.55 28.38
CA LEU A 919 0.75 12.14 27.05
C LEU A 919 1.16 13.18 26.02
N VAL A 920 1.72 12.73 24.89
CA VAL A 920 2.15 13.58 23.79
C VAL A 920 1.71 13.07 22.44
N THR A 921 1.28 13.96 21.57
CA THR A 921 1.03 13.68 20.16
C THR A 921 2.34 13.67 19.38
N ARG A 922 2.33 13.13 18.15
CA ARG A 922 3.56 12.93 17.35
C ARG A 922 4.33 14.24 17.13
N ASP A 923 3.63 15.32 16.86
CA ASP A 923 4.22 16.64 16.60
C ASP A 923 4.90 17.26 17.83
N GLN A 924 4.57 16.80 19.04
CA GLN A 924 5.15 17.28 20.29
C GLN A 924 6.46 16.57 20.64
N PHE A 925 6.85 15.51 19.91
CA PHE A 925 8.06 14.75 20.22
C PHE A 925 9.33 15.60 20.11
N SER A 926 9.37 16.60 19.23
CA SER A 926 10.52 17.51 19.10
C SER A 926 10.80 18.33 20.37
N GLN A 927 9.78 18.52 21.22
CA GLN A 927 9.86 19.29 22.46
C GLN A 927 10.32 18.44 23.66
N LEU A 928 10.62 17.14 23.45
CA LEU A 928 11.01 16.23 24.53
C LEU A 928 12.21 16.75 25.33
N ALA A 929 13.25 17.22 24.62
CA ALA A 929 14.47 17.75 25.25
C ALA A 929 14.18 19.03 26.03
N ASP A 930 13.42 19.95 25.44
CA ASP A 930 13.08 21.25 26.02
C ASP A 930 12.20 21.10 27.28
N ARG A 931 11.34 20.08 27.31
CA ARG A 931 10.52 19.73 28.49
C ARG A 931 11.26 18.89 29.53
N GLY A 932 12.55 18.60 29.30
CA GLY A 932 13.39 17.82 30.20
C GLY A 932 12.91 16.39 30.41
N GLY A 933 12.38 15.74 29.36
CA GLY A 933 11.96 14.33 29.42
C GLY A 933 13.13 13.36 29.37
N ASP A 934 13.00 12.25 30.12
CA ASP A 934 14.03 11.20 30.20
C ASP A 934 13.75 10.06 29.20
N VAL A 935 12.48 9.69 29.04
CA VAL A 935 12.06 8.55 28.23
C VAL A 935 10.85 8.93 27.37
N LEU A 936 10.92 8.64 26.07
CA LEU A 936 9.78 8.66 25.17
C LEU A 936 9.38 7.24 24.80
N ILE A 937 8.12 6.87 25.03
CA ILE A 937 7.57 5.56 24.66
C ILE A 937 6.56 5.75 23.56
N SER A 938 6.76 5.09 22.41
CA SER A 938 5.93 5.32 21.23
C SER A 938 5.83 4.10 20.33
N PRO A 939 4.71 3.92 19.59
CA PRO A 939 4.65 2.93 18.52
C PRO A 939 5.77 3.15 17.48
N LEU A 940 6.42 2.06 17.03
CA LEU A 940 7.53 2.10 16.07
C LEU A 940 7.21 2.91 14.80
N PRO A 941 6.05 2.74 14.12
CA PRO A 941 5.72 3.53 12.92
C PRO A 941 5.62 5.03 13.17
N ARG A 942 5.47 5.46 14.43
CA ARG A 942 5.38 6.87 14.82
C ARG A 942 6.74 7.49 15.11
N THR A 943 7.81 6.71 15.24
CA THR A 943 9.16 7.22 15.58
C THR A 943 10.21 6.94 14.52
N GLU A 944 9.98 6.00 13.61
CA GLU A 944 10.90 5.71 12.50
C GLU A 944 11.06 6.88 11.50
N ARG A 945 10.01 7.70 11.30
CA ARG A 945 9.94 8.72 10.22
C ARG A 945 9.49 10.12 10.65
N GLY A 946 10.00 11.13 9.94
CA GLY A 946 9.53 12.54 10.00
C GLY A 946 9.54 13.22 11.37
N LEU A 947 10.59 13.02 12.19
CA LEU A 947 10.69 13.60 13.54
C LEU A 947 12.11 14.05 13.86
N ASN A 948 12.27 15.26 14.41
CA ASN A 948 13.54 15.84 14.84
C ASN A 948 13.55 16.07 16.35
N ILE A 949 14.08 15.11 17.12
CA ILE A 949 14.26 15.24 18.57
C ILE A 949 15.71 15.66 18.81
N LEU A 950 15.93 16.97 18.87
CA LEU A 950 17.26 17.59 18.90
C LEU A 950 17.50 18.28 20.25
N THR A 951 18.76 18.34 20.64
CA THR A 951 19.27 19.13 21.76
C THR A 951 20.40 20.02 21.26
N THR A 952 20.83 20.98 22.08
CA THR A 952 22.02 21.79 21.81
C THR A 952 23.18 21.21 22.60
N ALA A 953 24.22 20.76 21.90
CA ALA A 953 25.45 20.27 22.51
C ALA A 953 26.21 21.42 23.22
N PRO A 954 27.13 21.12 24.15
CA PRO A 954 27.97 22.14 24.79
C PRO A 954 28.77 23.00 23.80
N SER A 955 29.04 22.47 22.61
CA SER A 955 29.67 23.18 21.48
C SER A 955 28.75 24.18 20.77
N GLY A 956 27.47 24.25 21.14
CA GLY A 956 26.45 25.07 20.46
C GLY A 956 25.82 24.40 19.24
N LYS A 957 26.30 23.22 18.82
CA LYS A 957 25.77 22.47 17.68
C LYS A 957 24.45 21.76 18.04
N ARG A 958 23.49 21.74 17.11
CA ARG A 958 22.25 20.96 17.26
C ARG A 958 22.50 19.50 16.89
N GLU A 959 22.26 18.60 17.83
CA GLU A 959 22.51 17.15 17.68
C GLU A 959 21.32 16.33 18.22
N SER A 960 21.30 15.02 17.98
CA SER A 960 20.25 14.15 18.52
C SER A 960 20.19 14.22 20.04
N ALA A 961 19.00 14.47 20.59
CA ALA A 961 18.76 14.44 22.03
C ALA A 961 18.67 13.02 22.62
N ILE A 962 18.60 12.00 21.76
CA ILE A 962 18.46 10.59 22.11
C ILE A 962 19.79 9.89 21.88
N THR A 963 20.25 9.15 22.89
CA THR A 963 21.44 8.28 22.82
C THR A 963 21.06 6.81 22.89
N LEU A 964 20.06 6.46 23.69
CA LEU A 964 19.59 5.08 23.85
C LEU A 964 18.28 4.88 23.10
N ILE A 965 18.23 3.84 22.27
CA ILE A 965 17.04 3.41 21.56
C ILE A 965 16.79 1.96 21.91
N ALA A 966 15.58 1.64 22.36
CA ALA A 966 15.23 0.28 22.72
C ALA A 966 14.00 -0.21 21.96
N LEU A 967 14.13 -1.36 21.31
CA LEU A 967 13.01 -2.06 20.71
C LEU A 967 12.42 -3.02 21.75
N ALA A 968 11.34 -2.57 22.39
CA ALA A 968 10.76 -3.27 23.52
C ALA A 968 10.05 -4.55 23.14
N ILE A 969 9.40 -4.58 21.98
CA ILE A 969 8.58 -5.72 21.56
C ILE A 969 8.97 -6.05 20.13
N ARG A 970 9.18 -7.34 19.83
CA ARG A 970 9.46 -7.77 18.46
C ARG A 970 8.28 -7.41 17.55
N PRO A 971 8.50 -6.64 16.46
CA PRO A 971 7.44 -6.38 15.49
C PRO A 971 6.97 -7.69 14.87
N VAL A 972 5.66 -7.95 14.95
CA VAL A 972 5.01 -9.06 14.24
C VAL A 972 4.25 -8.44 13.09
N MET A 973 4.73 -8.63 11.86
CA MET A 973 3.99 -8.25 10.66
C MET A 973 3.32 -9.50 10.09
N PRO A 974 1.97 -9.53 10.00
CA PRO A 974 1.29 -10.63 9.34
C PRO A 974 1.59 -10.57 7.84
N VAL A 975 2.20 -11.63 7.30
CA VAL A 975 2.51 -11.73 5.86
C VAL A 975 1.26 -11.72 4.97
N ASP A 976 0.09 -11.97 5.56
CA ASP A 976 -1.22 -11.99 4.91
C ASP A 976 -2.01 -10.69 5.09
N GLU A 977 -1.45 -9.66 5.75
CA GLU A 977 -2.03 -8.33 5.67
C GLU A 977 -2.01 -7.84 4.21
N PRO A 978 -3.10 -7.23 3.69
CA PRO A 978 -3.22 -6.95 2.26
C PRO A 978 -2.03 -6.17 1.67
N ALA A 979 -1.51 -5.17 2.40
CA ALA A 979 -0.35 -4.37 1.97
C ALA A 979 0.95 -5.20 1.93
N ALA A 980 1.22 -6.01 2.96
CA ALA A 980 2.40 -6.87 3.03
C ALA A 980 2.36 -7.97 1.96
N LEU A 981 1.18 -8.57 1.77
CA LEU A 981 0.93 -9.57 0.73
C LEU A 981 1.14 -8.99 -0.66
N SER A 982 0.57 -7.81 -0.96
CA SER A 982 0.74 -7.14 -2.26
C SER A 982 2.22 -6.87 -2.57
N ALA A 983 2.94 -6.32 -1.59
CA ALA A 983 4.36 -6.03 -1.71
C ALA A 983 5.20 -7.29 -1.91
N SER A 984 4.94 -8.35 -1.14
CA SER A 984 5.67 -9.62 -1.26
C SER A 984 5.47 -10.28 -2.63
N ILE A 985 4.23 -10.29 -3.14
CA ILE A 985 3.91 -10.81 -4.47
C ILE A 985 4.67 -10.03 -5.54
N ALA A 986 4.60 -8.70 -5.50
CA ALA A 986 5.21 -7.85 -6.51
C ALA A 986 6.74 -7.89 -6.48
N ALA A 987 7.34 -7.75 -5.29
CA ALA A 987 8.79 -7.84 -5.12
C ALA A 987 9.34 -9.20 -5.57
N CYS A 988 8.69 -10.30 -5.19
CA CYS A 988 9.10 -11.64 -5.62
C CYS A 988 9.01 -11.81 -7.15
N ALA A 989 7.90 -11.39 -7.75
CA ALA A 989 7.66 -11.52 -9.17
C ALA A 989 8.68 -10.73 -10.01
N TRP A 990 8.93 -9.47 -9.64
CA TRP A 990 9.85 -8.61 -10.39
C TRP A 990 11.32 -8.99 -10.21
N ARG A 991 11.75 -9.39 -9.01
CA ARG A 991 13.12 -9.90 -8.78
C ARG A 991 13.42 -11.15 -9.60
N SER A 992 12.40 -11.97 -9.88
CA SER A 992 12.54 -13.24 -10.59
C SER A 992 12.23 -13.12 -12.09
N THR A 993 12.16 -11.89 -12.62
CA THR A 993 11.86 -11.66 -14.05
C THR A 993 13.00 -12.21 -14.91
N PRO A 994 12.73 -13.09 -15.90
CA PRO A 994 13.75 -13.57 -16.81
C PRO A 994 14.42 -12.43 -17.59
N GLY A 995 15.72 -12.53 -17.84
CA GLY A 995 16.47 -11.60 -18.68
C GLY A 995 16.33 -11.83 -20.19
N TYR A 996 15.67 -12.92 -20.61
CA TYR A 996 15.53 -13.35 -22.01
C TYR A 996 14.06 -13.59 -22.39
N GLY A 997 13.79 -13.76 -23.70
CA GLY A 997 12.46 -14.01 -24.26
C GLY A 997 11.75 -12.75 -24.76
N THR A 998 10.59 -12.93 -25.39
CA THR A 998 9.74 -11.81 -25.86
C THR A 998 9.13 -11.06 -24.67
N PRO A 999 8.76 -9.77 -24.82
CA PRO A 999 8.12 -9.03 -23.74
C PRO A 999 6.85 -9.70 -23.19
N ALA A 1000 6.04 -10.30 -24.07
CA ALA A 1000 4.87 -11.07 -23.66
C ALA A 1000 5.24 -12.31 -22.83
N ALA A 1001 6.28 -13.07 -23.24
CA ALA A 1001 6.77 -14.22 -22.48
C ALA A 1001 7.35 -13.82 -21.11
N ARG A 1002 8.07 -12.70 -21.04
CA ARG A 1002 8.59 -12.15 -19.77
C ARG A 1002 7.45 -11.76 -18.83
N LEU A 1003 6.43 -11.06 -19.36
CA LEU A 1003 5.25 -10.69 -18.58
C LEU A 1003 4.45 -11.92 -18.10
N ALA A 1004 4.34 -12.96 -18.92
CA ALA A 1004 3.72 -14.23 -18.53
C ALA A 1004 4.53 -14.95 -17.42
N ALA A 1005 5.86 -14.95 -17.48
CA ALA A 1005 6.72 -15.51 -16.45
C ALA A 1005 6.58 -14.76 -15.12
N VAL A 1006 6.54 -13.43 -15.15
CA VAL A 1006 6.28 -12.59 -13.96
C VAL A 1006 4.93 -12.96 -13.31
N ARG A 1007 3.86 -13.11 -14.11
CA ARG A 1007 2.55 -13.55 -13.61
C ARG A 1007 2.58 -14.93 -12.98
N LYS A 1008 3.32 -15.87 -13.58
CA LYS A 1008 3.48 -17.23 -13.05
C LYS A 1008 4.14 -17.18 -11.67
N THR A 1009 5.22 -16.42 -11.51
CA THR A 1009 5.90 -16.23 -10.22
C THR A 1009 5.00 -15.54 -9.20
N ALA A 1010 4.29 -14.48 -9.60
CA ALA A 1010 3.36 -13.77 -8.72
C ALA A 1010 2.25 -14.70 -8.17
N ARG A 1011 1.68 -15.56 -9.02
CA ARG A 1011 0.68 -16.55 -8.61
C ARG A 1011 1.25 -17.61 -7.67
N ALA A 1012 2.47 -18.08 -7.94
CA ALA A 1012 3.16 -19.01 -7.05
C ALA A 1012 3.39 -18.38 -5.67
N ARG A 1013 3.85 -17.12 -5.62
CA ARG A 1013 4.05 -16.38 -4.36
C ARG A 1013 2.75 -16.18 -3.58
N LEU A 1014 1.66 -15.81 -4.25
CA LEU A 1014 0.34 -15.70 -3.63
C LEU A 1014 -0.07 -17.03 -2.97
N ARG A 1015 0.08 -18.16 -3.69
CA ARG A 1015 -0.24 -19.49 -3.14
C ARG A 1015 0.60 -19.82 -1.90
N THR A 1016 1.90 -19.52 -1.92
CA THR A 1016 2.78 -19.72 -0.75
C THR A 1016 2.31 -18.92 0.46
N ILE A 1017 2.00 -17.63 0.31
CA ILE A 1017 1.56 -16.77 1.43
C ILE A 1017 0.23 -17.24 2.02
N LEU A 1018 -0.73 -17.62 1.16
CA LEU A 1018 -2.05 -18.09 1.60
C LEU A 1018 -1.97 -19.44 2.32
N ALA A 1019 -1.04 -20.31 1.90
CA ALA A 1019 -0.80 -21.61 2.51
C ALA A 1019 0.11 -21.56 3.75
N ALA A 1020 0.87 -20.47 3.94
CA ALA A 1020 1.83 -20.37 5.03
C ALA A 1020 1.17 -20.34 6.42
N PRO A 1021 1.73 -21.05 7.41
CA PRO A 1021 1.25 -21.00 8.78
C PRO A 1021 1.48 -19.60 9.38
N LYS A 1022 0.59 -19.17 10.27
CA LYS A 1022 0.61 -17.78 10.81
C LYS A 1022 1.61 -17.57 11.95
N ARG A 1023 2.24 -18.63 12.46
CA ARG A 1023 3.28 -18.52 13.48
C ARG A 1023 4.60 -18.21 12.79
N PHE A 1024 5.31 -17.19 13.27
CA PHE A 1024 6.59 -16.77 12.71
C PHE A 1024 7.59 -17.95 12.58
N THR A 1025 7.67 -18.81 13.60
CA THR A 1025 8.55 -19.99 13.64
C THR A 1025 8.27 -21.02 12.56
N ALA A 1026 7.05 -21.07 12.05
CA ALA A 1026 6.63 -22.03 11.03
C ALA A 1026 6.59 -21.42 9.62
N LEU A 1027 6.86 -20.12 9.48
CA LEU A 1027 6.87 -19.48 8.16
C LEU A 1027 7.99 -20.04 7.28
N PRO A 1028 7.74 -20.19 5.96
CA PRO A 1028 8.79 -20.44 4.98
C PRO A 1028 9.95 -19.46 5.12
N GLU A 1029 11.17 -19.95 4.90
CA GLU A 1029 12.41 -19.19 5.08
C GLU A 1029 12.41 -17.87 4.31
N ASP A 1030 11.99 -17.89 3.05
CA ASP A 1030 11.92 -16.71 2.21
C ASP A 1030 10.96 -15.63 2.74
N LEU A 1031 9.83 -16.01 3.33
CA LEU A 1031 8.90 -15.09 4.00
C LEU A 1031 9.49 -14.57 5.31
N ARG A 1032 10.23 -15.39 6.07
CA ARG A 1032 10.95 -14.93 7.27
C ARG A 1032 12.00 -13.88 6.90
N SER A 1033 12.76 -14.09 5.82
CA SER A 1033 13.76 -13.14 5.35
C SER A 1033 13.14 -11.78 5.00
N GLU A 1034 11.96 -11.74 4.36
CA GLU A 1034 11.28 -10.46 4.05
C GLU A 1034 10.86 -9.69 5.31
N LEU A 1035 10.36 -10.41 6.32
CA LEU A 1035 9.99 -9.83 7.60
C LEU A 1035 11.22 -9.25 8.31
N ILE A 1036 12.33 -9.99 8.30
CA ILE A 1036 13.57 -9.60 9.00
C ILE A 1036 14.28 -8.47 8.29
N ALA A 1037 14.30 -8.47 6.95
CA ALA A 1037 14.80 -7.33 6.19
C ALA A 1037 14.00 -6.06 6.52
N THR A 1038 12.68 -6.16 6.67
CA THR A 1038 11.87 -4.99 7.06
C THR A 1038 12.21 -4.50 8.47
N VAL A 1039 12.33 -5.41 9.45
CA VAL A 1039 12.75 -5.04 10.82
C VAL A 1039 14.13 -4.38 10.83
N LEU A 1040 15.08 -4.94 10.07
CA LEU A 1040 16.42 -4.37 9.93
C LEU A 1040 16.37 -2.95 9.35
N GLY A 1041 15.55 -2.71 8.33
CA GLY A 1041 15.33 -1.38 7.77
C GLY A 1041 14.78 -0.39 8.81
N GLN A 1042 13.82 -0.81 9.63
CA GLN A 1042 13.28 0.00 10.72
C GLN A 1042 14.35 0.31 11.78
N CYS A 1043 15.18 -0.66 12.14
CA CYS A 1043 16.30 -0.46 13.06
C CYS A 1043 17.33 0.54 12.51
N ILE A 1044 17.69 0.44 11.23
CA ILE A 1044 18.60 1.38 10.57
C ILE A 1044 18.02 2.80 10.56
N GLN A 1045 16.73 2.96 10.23
CA GLN A 1045 16.06 4.27 10.27
C GLN A 1045 16.06 4.86 11.68
N LEU A 1046 15.71 4.05 12.68
CA LEU A 1046 15.61 4.47 14.06
C LEU A 1046 16.97 4.85 14.63
N ALA A 1047 17.99 4.01 14.44
CA ALA A 1047 19.38 4.30 14.79
C ALA A 1047 19.85 5.60 14.12
N GLY A 1048 19.54 5.77 12.84
CA GLY A 1048 19.83 6.98 12.10
C GLY A 1048 19.27 8.27 12.74
N ARG A 1049 18.12 8.22 13.42
CA ARG A 1049 17.58 9.37 14.17
C ARG A 1049 18.48 9.74 15.35
N GLY A 1050 18.98 8.73 16.06
CA GLY A 1050 19.91 8.88 17.19
C GLY A 1050 21.30 9.39 16.79
N ARG A 1051 21.67 9.23 15.51
CA ARG A 1051 23.01 9.56 14.97
C ARG A 1051 23.11 10.92 14.28
N ARG A 1052 22.04 11.71 14.32
CA ARG A 1052 22.04 13.05 13.73
C ARG A 1052 23.04 13.95 14.41
N GLY A 1053 23.88 14.58 13.58
CA GLY A 1053 25.05 15.31 14.05
C GLY A 1053 26.32 14.45 14.14
N GLN A 1054 26.32 13.23 13.60
CA GLN A 1054 27.40 12.23 13.73
C GLN A 1054 27.60 11.77 15.18
N THR A 1055 26.51 11.65 15.92
CA THR A 1055 26.51 11.18 17.31
C THR A 1055 26.47 9.66 17.38
N HIS A 1056 26.99 9.09 18.47
CA HIS A 1056 26.85 7.68 18.81
C HIS A 1056 25.40 7.34 19.24
N VAL A 1057 24.94 6.13 18.96
CA VAL A 1057 23.66 5.60 19.43
C VAL A 1057 23.79 4.16 19.92
N GLU A 1058 23.08 3.83 20.99
CA GLU A 1058 22.93 2.47 21.52
C GLU A 1058 21.57 1.90 21.11
N LEU A 1059 21.53 0.73 20.49
CA LEU A 1059 20.32 0.00 20.10
C LEU A 1059 20.14 -1.26 20.95
N HIS A 1060 19.10 -1.28 21.79
CA HIS A 1060 18.82 -2.36 22.72
C HIS A 1060 17.64 -3.21 22.23
N PHE A 1061 17.82 -4.53 22.14
CA PHE A 1061 16.73 -5.48 21.94
C PHE A 1061 16.29 -6.06 23.28
N ILE A 1062 15.08 -5.70 23.73
CA ILE A 1062 14.57 -6.05 25.07
C ILE A 1062 13.74 -7.33 25.03
N ASP A 1063 12.85 -7.51 24.05
CA ASP A 1063 11.98 -8.70 23.97
C ASP A 1063 12.83 -9.98 23.89
N GLY A 1064 12.61 -10.95 24.78
CA GLY A 1064 13.29 -12.25 24.73
C GLY A 1064 13.05 -13.01 23.44
N ALA A 1065 11.96 -12.71 22.72
CA ALA A 1065 11.70 -13.27 21.39
C ALA A 1065 12.75 -12.86 20.32
N PHE A 1066 13.61 -11.88 20.58
CA PHE A 1066 14.74 -11.55 19.71
C PHE A 1066 15.94 -12.49 19.92
N HIS A 1067 16.05 -13.18 21.06
CA HIS A 1067 17.23 -13.98 21.40
C HIS A 1067 16.89 -15.45 21.68
N ASP A 1068 15.65 -15.86 21.48
CA ASP A 1068 15.22 -17.25 21.62
C ASP A 1068 15.65 -18.08 20.41
N SER A 1069 16.73 -18.86 20.59
CA SER A 1069 17.32 -19.71 19.58
C SER A 1069 16.64 -21.08 19.47
N THR A 1070 15.61 -21.38 20.28
CA THR A 1070 14.96 -22.70 20.36
C THR A 1070 14.54 -23.26 19.00
N TRP A 1071 14.13 -22.38 18.08
CA TRP A 1071 13.67 -22.73 16.73
C TRP A 1071 14.51 -22.07 15.62
N GLY A 1072 15.73 -21.61 15.94
CA GLY A 1072 16.57 -20.84 15.01
C GLY A 1072 15.94 -19.50 14.58
N THR A 1073 15.01 -18.96 15.37
CA THR A 1073 14.26 -17.74 15.05
C THR A 1073 14.70 -16.52 15.85
N ASP A 1074 15.85 -16.60 16.51
CA ASP A 1074 16.50 -15.45 17.11
C ASP A 1074 17.00 -14.48 16.02
N LEU A 1075 17.05 -13.20 16.35
CA LEU A 1075 17.43 -12.14 15.44
C LEU A 1075 18.87 -12.30 14.91
N PRO A 1076 19.89 -12.64 15.71
CA PRO A 1076 21.22 -12.96 15.19
C PRO A 1076 21.21 -14.01 14.08
N THR A 1077 20.58 -15.17 14.31
CA THR A 1077 20.48 -16.24 13.30
C THR A 1077 19.76 -15.75 12.04
N LEU A 1078 18.64 -15.06 12.20
CA LEU A 1078 17.84 -14.58 11.07
C LEU A 1078 18.53 -13.47 10.26
N VAL A 1079 19.31 -12.59 10.91
CA VAL A 1079 20.13 -11.60 10.22
C VAL A 1079 21.23 -12.30 9.42
N ARG A 1080 21.91 -13.30 10.00
CA ARG A 1080 22.90 -14.08 9.27
C ARG A 1080 22.29 -14.76 8.04
N GLU A 1081 21.18 -15.49 8.20
CA GLU A 1081 20.47 -16.16 7.09
C GLU A 1081 20.07 -15.16 5.99
N LEU A 1082 19.58 -13.97 6.37
CA LEU A 1082 19.23 -12.92 5.42
C LEU A 1082 20.42 -12.51 4.54
N TYR A 1083 21.57 -12.19 5.15
CA TYR A 1083 22.76 -11.78 4.40
C TYR A 1083 23.39 -12.94 3.60
N GLU A 1084 23.29 -14.18 4.10
CA GLU A 1084 23.73 -15.38 3.35
C GLU A 1084 22.85 -15.63 2.11
N SER A 1085 21.57 -15.24 2.15
CA SER A 1085 20.65 -15.33 1.01
C SER A 1085 20.90 -14.29 -0.09
N TYR A 1086 21.76 -13.30 0.14
CA TYR A 1086 22.06 -12.24 -0.82
C TYR A 1086 23.00 -12.73 -1.91
N THR A 1087 22.72 -12.34 -3.14
CA THR A 1087 23.68 -12.45 -4.24
C THR A 1087 24.93 -11.59 -3.95
N HIS A 1088 26.04 -11.88 -4.62
CA HIS A 1088 27.25 -11.06 -4.50
C HIS A 1088 27.00 -9.58 -4.84
N GLN A 1089 26.12 -9.30 -5.79
CA GLN A 1089 25.73 -7.94 -6.18
C GLN A 1089 24.91 -7.26 -5.08
N GLU A 1090 23.91 -7.94 -4.50
CA GLU A 1090 23.11 -7.42 -3.38
C GLU A 1090 23.97 -7.12 -2.14
N LEU A 1091 24.92 -8.01 -1.81
CA LEU A 1091 25.83 -7.83 -0.68
C LEU A 1091 26.78 -6.63 -0.90
N THR A 1092 27.31 -6.50 -2.12
CA THR A 1092 28.15 -5.36 -2.53
C THR A 1092 27.34 -4.06 -2.48
N GLY A 1093 26.12 -4.03 -3.03
CA GLY A 1093 25.24 -2.87 -2.98
C GLY A 1093 24.85 -2.48 -1.54
N THR A 1094 24.70 -3.47 -0.66
CA THR A 1094 24.41 -3.26 0.77
C THR A 1094 25.60 -2.56 1.45
N GLY A 1095 26.83 -3.00 1.18
CA GLY A 1095 28.04 -2.33 1.65
C GLY A 1095 28.16 -0.89 1.14
N ARG A 1096 27.90 -0.67 -0.15
CA ARG A 1096 27.89 0.67 -0.78
C ARG A 1096 26.87 1.63 -0.17
N THR A 1097 25.78 1.09 0.38
CA THR A 1097 24.66 1.88 0.92
C THR A 1097 24.76 2.13 2.41
N TYR A 1098 25.19 1.13 3.19
CA TYR A 1098 25.08 1.17 4.65
C TYR A 1098 26.42 1.19 5.39
N GLY A 1099 27.55 0.92 4.73
CA GLY A 1099 28.88 1.06 5.33
C GLY A 1099 29.03 0.30 6.65
N TYR A 1100 29.53 1.01 7.68
CA TYR A 1100 29.77 0.42 9.00
C TYR A 1100 28.48 0.03 9.73
N THR A 1101 27.33 0.67 9.45
CA THR A 1101 26.07 0.25 10.06
C THR A 1101 25.75 -1.21 9.74
N ALA A 1102 26.01 -1.67 8.51
CA ALA A 1102 25.80 -3.08 8.16
C ALA A 1102 26.84 -4.01 8.80
N GLU A 1103 28.09 -3.55 9.02
CA GLU A 1103 29.08 -4.31 9.78
C GLU A 1103 28.62 -4.55 11.22
N GLU A 1104 28.09 -3.54 11.91
CA GLU A 1104 27.60 -3.69 13.30
C GLU A 1104 26.48 -4.75 13.40
N PHE A 1105 25.62 -4.87 12.39
CA PHE A 1105 24.61 -5.93 12.35
C PHE A 1105 25.22 -7.32 12.06
N LEU A 1106 26.24 -7.42 11.20
CA LEU A 1106 26.96 -8.68 10.97
C LEU A 1106 27.74 -9.12 12.21
N ASP A 1107 28.35 -8.18 12.94
CA ASP A 1107 29.05 -8.44 14.20
C ASP A 1107 28.07 -8.92 15.27
N TYR A 1108 26.91 -8.25 15.40
CA TYR A 1108 25.82 -8.71 16.27
C TYR A 1108 25.30 -10.11 15.91
N ALA A 1109 25.24 -10.43 14.62
CA ALA A 1109 24.84 -11.73 14.07
C ALA A 1109 25.96 -12.79 14.09
N GLN A 1110 27.19 -12.43 14.52
CA GLN A 1110 28.36 -13.29 14.51
C GLN A 1110 28.67 -13.89 13.14
N ALA A 1111 28.57 -13.09 12.07
CA ALA A 1111 28.75 -13.50 10.68
C ALA A 1111 29.95 -12.79 9.97
N PRO A 1112 31.18 -12.85 10.53
CA PRO A 1112 32.32 -12.11 9.99
C PRO A 1112 32.78 -12.60 8.60
N HIS A 1113 32.41 -13.82 8.18
CA HIS A 1113 32.73 -14.37 6.86
C HIS A 1113 32.10 -13.57 5.71
N LEU A 1114 31.03 -12.83 5.97
CA LEU A 1114 30.34 -12.00 4.97
C LEU A 1114 30.94 -10.60 4.81
N LEU A 1115 31.80 -10.17 5.74
CA LEU A 1115 32.42 -8.84 5.74
C LEU A 1115 33.24 -8.59 4.46
N ALA A 1116 33.94 -9.61 3.95
CA ALA A 1116 34.73 -9.46 2.73
C ALA A 1116 33.86 -9.13 1.51
N GLY A 1117 32.66 -9.72 1.42
CA GLY A 1117 31.71 -9.40 0.35
C GLY A 1117 31.08 -8.02 0.50
N LEU A 1118 30.77 -7.63 1.74
CA LEU A 1118 30.21 -6.32 2.05
C LEU A 1118 31.21 -5.19 1.75
N ARG A 1119 32.47 -5.35 2.18
CA ARG A 1119 33.56 -4.39 1.98
C ARG A 1119 33.94 -4.18 0.51
N LYS A 1120 33.66 -5.13 -0.38
CA LYS A 1120 33.83 -4.93 -1.84
C LYS A 1120 32.95 -3.79 -2.38
N GLY A 1121 31.84 -3.50 -1.69
CA GLY A 1121 30.95 -2.40 -2.06
C GLY A 1121 31.39 -1.03 -1.54
N TYR A 1122 32.42 -0.97 -0.70
CA TYR A 1122 32.86 0.28 -0.12
C TYR A 1122 33.41 1.19 -1.23
N PRO A 1123 32.93 2.45 -1.32
CA PRO A 1123 33.53 3.42 -2.21
C PRO A 1123 35.04 3.50 -1.96
N GLU A 1124 35.83 3.81 -3.00
CA GLU A 1124 37.29 3.90 -2.87
C GLU A 1124 37.74 4.92 -1.80
N HIS A 1125 36.91 5.93 -1.54
CA HIS A 1125 37.12 6.97 -0.54
C HIS A 1125 36.55 6.62 0.84
N PHE A 1126 35.98 5.43 1.02
CA PHE A 1126 35.40 4.98 2.27
C PHE A 1126 36.48 4.69 3.30
N GLY A 1127 36.41 5.34 4.46
CA GLY A 1127 37.47 5.32 5.48
C GLY A 1127 38.53 6.42 5.33
N VAL A 1128 38.38 7.35 4.35
CA VAL A 1128 39.29 8.49 4.15
C VAL A 1128 38.83 9.77 4.90
N ALA A 1129 37.70 9.73 5.61
CA ALA A 1129 37.23 10.86 6.42
C ALA A 1129 37.97 10.90 7.77
N ALA A 1130 39.10 11.61 7.78
CA ALA A 1130 39.74 12.17 8.97
C ALA A 1130 38.95 13.36 9.54
#